data_AF-A0A1W9MUR6-F1
#
_entry.id   AF-A0A1W9MUR6-F1
#
_cell.length_a   1.000
_cell.length_b   1.000
_cell.length_c   1.000
_cell.angle_alpha   90.00
_cell.angle_beta   90.00
_cell.angle_gamma   90.00
#
_symmetry.space_group_name_H-M   'P 1'
#
loop_
_entity.id
_entity.type
_entity.pdbx_description
1 polymer ?
#
loop_
_entity_poly.entity_id
_entity_poly.type
_entity_poly.pdbx_seq_one_letter_code
_entity_poly.pdbx_strand_id
1 'polypeptide(L)'
;MTEKENYYLLLELSVEPAEKDTKVIEEALKKKQSQWSRYRNHPTKAIKAKQYIDMIPQIRKVMTDPELRQKEAVEAKKILGNKETNKYSKLDRHLELLMSKGGMTKKEIAKLAKMHGIEENVIRERVKKKEKIFKIDKQISLLMEKGEVPDKKIAGLAKHYAIGEDKIREWIAKKKEAVFTDIDSYIASRSANEGFVTETAVARLAKLYSCTQGDIMMRLKNCAVRKEDRKTEKPETLDRSIERLISENLKIAGKSSLYDFLDLSADSSLAALQKTSREKEIEIRKIGQKDAVATASGALAGHCIVIFSSKASRNAYDMTRSRTRLTELNSDIDVAGIEGKIRPEYFDILIRTAMKNDMDIEDAVEYVKAYCEKEKWIIKEKKKWMTIEGRKLTLLEKWVIELDPKKKSFWILAGAAAGVMLIVIGSIVFTGRMIQANRLKNAYQAVLTSLESRQSLAEQERVLQEFLSSYGETEYAPAVNNKIREIRRLMEEQDFAETVKDAEKLYADKKFEEAKIIFEQYLGKYPKGIHVNEIKEKAAQIPVLIENRDYEALAGVANLDFAEKIKAYNDYFTKYPEGSHIEDVKKLIVLMISEVFRTLQQNLNQCEKQLEWEKCMQLCDDFISRFGGTEEAATAEGLKIKYYKRIQHNADLTAMRKEAELRVQNEDEPDYVGAKQIYEMYLEANPEAPAYLKQMIEGEIAGWEKRHKAYLQEEEQWQSLSEYCAEPKNSLGDKVLKAETYLKQNPPKRHSGEASELLADLQNKKKLEDADEQTARIESDWRDLIVSSKNARIPVSERVNKAEAYIRENQGGKYIRDATALLEQLKAEKKAEDERIKAEQALAAKRQKELKRMSELVRQTGGRFSDTGNGVIRDSKTGLMWSSLDSSADIGQCVDYQTAMQYVESLTTGGYEDWRLPTVSELVGIYKNRPFFPPGESAWYWSSDILWHGWNKQVYIVTSKQELAWNKDQADLFKCGSVRAVRSGK
;
A
#
# COMPACT_ATOMS: atom_id res chain seq x y z
N MET A 1 -2.90 -35.96 0.70
CA MET A 1 -2.41 -35.52 -0.62
C MET A 1 -1.07 -36.20 -0.85
N THR A 2 -0.81 -36.78 -2.03
CA THR A 2 0.52 -37.31 -2.38
C THR A 2 1.45 -36.17 -2.75
N GLU A 3 2.61 -36.05 -2.09
CA GLU A 3 3.64 -35.07 -2.47
C GLU A 3 4.01 -35.20 -3.96
N LYS A 4 3.99 -34.06 -4.67
CA LYS A 4 4.51 -33.97 -6.04
C LYS A 4 6.03 -34.12 -5.97
N GLU A 5 6.57 -35.22 -6.47
CA GLU A 5 8.02 -35.43 -6.52
C GLU A 5 8.66 -34.48 -7.57
N ASN A 6 9.67 -33.71 -7.13
CA ASN A 6 10.40 -32.75 -7.96
C ASN A 6 11.12 -33.43 -9.15
N TYR A 7 11.12 -32.75 -10.31
CA TYR A 7 11.49 -33.38 -11.58
C TYR A 7 12.99 -33.67 -11.75
N TYR A 8 13.89 -32.88 -11.14
CA TYR A 8 15.32 -33.23 -11.14
C TYR A 8 15.58 -34.54 -10.39
N LEU A 9 14.89 -34.73 -9.25
CA LEU A 9 15.01 -35.95 -8.45
C LEU A 9 14.33 -37.14 -9.12
N LEU A 10 13.17 -36.93 -9.73
CA LEU A 10 12.40 -37.96 -10.45
C LEU A 10 13.15 -38.46 -11.71
N LEU A 11 13.88 -37.58 -12.39
CA LEU A 11 14.69 -37.89 -13.57
C LEU A 11 16.13 -38.30 -13.25
N GLU A 12 16.56 -38.28 -11.99
CA GLU A 12 17.93 -38.57 -11.54
C GLU A 12 19.00 -37.66 -12.19
N LEU A 13 18.66 -36.37 -12.37
CA LEU A 13 19.53 -35.36 -12.98
C LEU A 13 20.47 -34.70 -11.96
N SER A 14 21.59 -34.17 -12.42
CA SER A 14 22.51 -33.38 -11.59
C SER A 14 21.83 -32.08 -11.11
N VAL A 15 21.95 -31.79 -9.81
CA VAL A 15 21.44 -30.57 -9.17
C VAL A 15 22.56 -29.57 -8.85
N GLU A 16 23.81 -30.04 -8.67
CA GLU A 16 24.99 -29.20 -8.42
C GLU A 16 26.21 -29.70 -9.23
N PRO A 17 26.53 -29.07 -10.38
CA PRO A 17 25.76 -28.04 -11.08
C PRO A 17 24.42 -28.57 -11.59
N ALA A 18 23.41 -27.71 -11.67
CA ALA A 18 22.11 -28.08 -12.22
C ALA A 18 22.23 -28.39 -13.71
N GLU A 19 21.70 -29.54 -14.14
CA GLU A 19 21.72 -29.94 -15.54
C GLU A 19 20.95 -28.94 -16.42
N LYS A 20 21.58 -28.52 -17.53
CA LYS A 20 21.10 -27.51 -18.48
C LYS A 20 21.03 -28.01 -19.92
N ASP A 21 21.65 -29.15 -20.26
CA ASP A 21 21.54 -29.73 -21.59
C ASP A 21 20.16 -30.39 -21.77
N THR A 22 19.39 -29.85 -22.73
CA THR A 22 18.06 -30.36 -23.06
C THR A 22 18.09 -31.76 -23.68
N LYS A 23 19.21 -32.17 -24.30
CA LYS A 23 19.40 -33.54 -24.80
C LYS A 23 19.53 -34.54 -23.65
N VAL A 24 20.37 -34.23 -22.66
CA VAL A 24 20.58 -35.07 -21.45
C VAL A 24 19.27 -35.22 -20.67
N ILE A 25 18.49 -34.14 -20.54
CA ILE A 25 17.17 -34.14 -19.91
C ILE A 25 16.18 -35.04 -20.68
N GLU A 26 16.13 -34.94 -22.02
CA GLU A 26 15.23 -35.74 -22.85
C GLU A 26 15.62 -37.23 -22.87
N GLU A 27 16.92 -37.54 -22.84
CA GLU A 27 17.42 -38.91 -22.69
C GLU A 27 17.07 -39.51 -21.33
N ALA A 28 17.23 -38.75 -20.25
CA ALA A 28 16.81 -39.16 -18.90
C ALA A 28 15.29 -39.39 -18.84
N LEU A 29 14.48 -38.52 -19.45
CA LEU A 29 13.03 -38.66 -19.53
C LEU A 29 12.62 -39.92 -20.31
N LYS A 30 13.24 -40.21 -21.46
CA LYS A 30 13.01 -41.45 -22.23
C LYS A 30 13.39 -42.71 -21.44
N LYS A 31 14.54 -42.69 -20.76
CA LYS A 31 15.01 -43.77 -19.88
C LYS A 31 14.00 -44.05 -18.76
N LYS A 32 13.50 -42.99 -18.11
CA LYS A 32 12.49 -43.09 -17.04
C LYS A 32 11.12 -43.53 -17.55
N GLN A 33 10.66 -43.03 -18.69
CA GLN A 33 9.45 -43.48 -19.36
C GLN A 33 9.48 -44.99 -19.60
N SER A 34 10.58 -45.53 -20.15
CA SER A 34 10.76 -46.97 -20.35
C SER A 34 10.73 -47.75 -19.02
N GLN A 35 11.41 -47.24 -17.98
CA GLN A 35 11.42 -47.84 -16.65
C GLN A 35 10.01 -47.89 -16.02
N TRP A 36 9.25 -46.81 -16.09
CA TRP A 36 7.88 -46.76 -15.57
C TRP A 36 6.92 -47.64 -16.38
N SER A 37 7.06 -47.70 -17.71
CA SER A 37 6.26 -48.62 -18.53
C SER A 37 6.45 -50.09 -18.14
N ARG A 38 7.67 -50.50 -17.77
CA ARG A 38 7.94 -51.85 -17.21
C ARG A 38 7.27 -52.08 -15.84
N TYR A 39 7.10 -51.02 -15.04
CA TYR A 39 6.44 -51.11 -13.73
C TYR A 39 4.91 -51.01 -13.78
N ARG A 40 4.31 -50.81 -14.96
CA ARG A 40 2.84 -50.70 -15.13
C ARG A 40 2.05 -51.90 -14.58
N ASN A 41 2.66 -53.09 -14.55
CA ASN A 41 2.08 -54.32 -14.02
C ASN A 41 2.76 -54.80 -12.71
N HIS A 42 3.59 -53.97 -12.06
CA HIS A 42 4.35 -54.38 -10.87
C HIS A 42 3.48 -54.27 -9.60
N PRO A 43 3.38 -55.32 -8.75
CA PRO A 43 2.38 -55.42 -7.67
C PRO A 43 2.27 -54.20 -6.76
N THR A 44 3.40 -53.61 -6.36
CA THR A 44 3.45 -52.43 -5.47
C THR A 44 3.80 -51.11 -6.14
N LYS A 45 4.06 -51.09 -7.47
CA LYS A 45 4.58 -49.90 -8.18
C LYS A 45 3.70 -49.44 -9.34
N ALA A 46 2.74 -50.26 -9.79
CA ALA A 46 1.84 -49.96 -10.90
C ALA A 46 1.14 -48.59 -10.80
N ILE A 47 0.61 -48.24 -9.63
CA ILE A 47 -0.13 -46.99 -9.41
C ILE A 47 0.79 -45.76 -9.60
N LYS A 48 1.94 -45.71 -8.91
CA LYS A 48 2.92 -44.63 -9.07
C LYS A 48 3.48 -44.57 -10.49
N ALA A 49 3.78 -45.73 -11.09
CA ALA A 49 4.30 -45.80 -12.45
C ALA A 49 3.32 -45.23 -13.48
N LYS A 50 2.02 -45.50 -13.33
CA LYS A 50 0.98 -44.87 -14.15
C LYS A 50 0.95 -43.35 -13.96
N GLN A 51 0.95 -42.87 -12.72
CA GLN A 51 0.97 -41.43 -12.41
C GLN A 51 2.16 -40.71 -13.05
N TYR A 52 3.39 -41.25 -12.95
CA TYR A 52 4.55 -40.63 -13.58
C TYR A 52 4.48 -40.64 -15.12
N ILE A 53 3.92 -41.68 -15.74
CA ILE A 53 3.69 -41.73 -17.20
C ILE A 53 2.70 -40.64 -17.62
N ASP A 54 1.59 -40.51 -16.90
CA ASP A 54 0.55 -39.50 -17.18
C ASP A 54 1.11 -38.06 -17.02
N MET A 55 2.13 -37.87 -16.17
CA MET A 55 2.84 -36.59 -15.98
C MET A 55 3.93 -36.27 -17.03
N ILE A 56 4.32 -37.18 -17.91
CA ILE A 56 5.42 -36.97 -18.88
C ILE A 56 5.26 -35.69 -19.72
N PRO A 57 4.07 -35.33 -20.26
CA PRO A 57 3.90 -34.08 -21.02
C PRO A 57 4.18 -32.83 -20.17
N GLN A 58 3.80 -32.84 -18.89
CA GLN A 58 4.03 -31.73 -17.96
C GLN A 58 5.51 -31.63 -17.56
N ILE A 59 6.17 -32.77 -17.28
CA ILE A 59 7.61 -32.83 -16.99
C ILE A 59 8.39 -32.26 -18.19
N ARG A 60 8.06 -32.69 -19.41
CA ARG A 60 8.67 -32.19 -20.66
C ARG A 60 8.51 -30.69 -20.82
N LYS A 61 7.30 -30.15 -20.60
CA LYS A 61 7.04 -28.69 -20.67
C LYS A 61 7.91 -27.92 -19.68
N VAL A 62 7.94 -28.34 -18.42
CA VAL A 62 8.67 -27.64 -17.34
C VAL A 62 10.19 -27.75 -17.48
N MET A 63 10.70 -28.89 -17.94
CA MET A 63 12.15 -29.13 -18.04
C MET A 63 12.78 -28.64 -19.36
N THR A 64 11.97 -28.29 -20.35
CA THR A 64 12.45 -27.64 -21.60
C THR A 64 12.53 -26.12 -21.45
N ASP A 65 11.64 -25.52 -20.65
CA ASP A 65 11.63 -24.09 -20.35
C ASP A 65 12.81 -23.70 -19.42
N PRO A 66 13.67 -22.73 -19.78
CA PRO A 66 14.83 -22.37 -18.97
C PRO A 66 14.49 -21.85 -17.57
N GLU A 67 13.42 -21.07 -17.40
CA GLU A 67 13.06 -20.44 -16.13
C GLU A 67 12.35 -21.41 -15.20
N LEU A 68 11.38 -22.17 -15.72
CA LEU A 68 10.66 -23.18 -14.94
C LEU A 68 11.60 -24.30 -14.49
N ARG A 69 12.52 -24.72 -15.36
CA ARG A 69 13.60 -25.64 -15.00
C ARG A 69 14.51 -25.06 -13.91
N GLN A 70 14.88 -23.78 -13.99
CA GLN A 70 15.73 -23.14 -12.97
C GLN A 70 15.01 -23.04 -11.61
N LYS A 71 13.69 -22.83 -11.59
CA LYS A 71 12.85 -22.88 -10.38
C LYS A 71 12.83 -24.28 -9.78
N GLU A 72 12.55 -25.32 -10.57
CA GLU A 72 12.58 -26.72 -10.11
C GLU A 72 14.00 -27.16 -9.69
N ALA A 73 15.09 -26.63 -10.26
CA ALA A 73 16.45 -26.89 -9.80
C ALA A 73 16.74 -26.32 -8.39
N VAL A 74 16.25 -25.10 -8.12
CA VAL A 74 16.36 -24.46 -6.79
C VAL A 74 15.52 -25.21 -5.76
N GLU A 75 14.33 -25.66 -6.13
CA GLU A 75 13.48 -26.50 -5.28
C GLU A 75 14.10 -27.87 -5.02
N ALA A 76 14.68 -28.52 -6.05
CA ALA A 76 15.41 -29.78 -5.91
C ALA A 76 16.56 -29.66 -4.90
N LYS A 77 17.35 -28.56 -4.99
CA LYS A 77 18.43 -28.24 -4.06
C LYS A 77 17.92 -28.04 -2.64
N LYS A 78 16.79 -27.35 -2.45
CA LYS A 78 16.14 -27.19 -1.14
C LYS A 78 15.67 -28.54 -0.57
N ILE A 79 15.06 -29.41 -1.39
CA ILE A 79 14.61 -30.75 -0.98
C ILE A 79 15.79 -31.64 -0.60
N LEU A 80 16.89 -31.62 -1.36
CA LEU A 80 18.12 -32.34 -1.02
C LEU A 80 18.76 -31.81 0.26
N GLY A 81 18.87 -30.49 0.42
CA GLY A 81 19.37 -29.87 1.65
C GLY A 81 18.52 -30.25 2.87
N ASN A 82 17.19 -30.26 2.74
CA ASN A 82 16.29 -30.68 3.82
C ASN A 82 16.44 -32.17 4.13
N LYS A 83 16.56 -33.04 3.12
CA LYS A 83 16.83 -34.48 3.31
C LYS A 83 18.18 -34.73 3.98
N GLU A 84 19.22 -33.99 3.62
CA GLU A 84 20.53 -34.09 4.26
C GLU A 84 20.49 -33.56 5.70
N THR A 85 19.79 -32.46 5.95
CA THR A 85 19.58 -31.89 7.29
C THR A 85 18.82 -32.86 8.19
N ASN A 86 17.74 -33.46 7.71
CA ASN A 86 16.97 -34.46 8.47
C ASN A 86 17.78 -35.74 8.73
N LYS A 87 18.64 -36.16 7.78
CA LYS A 87 19.54 -37.32 7.94
C LYS A 87 20.60 -37.11 9.04
N TYR A 88 21.07 -35.88 9.22
CA TYR A 88 22.14 -35.55 10.16
C TYR A 88 21.69 -34.65 11.32
N SER A 89 20.39 -34.46 11.54
CA SER A 89 19.83 -33.56 12.56
C SER A 89 20.39 -33.83 13.96
N LYS A 90 20.42 -35.10 14.37
CA LYS A 90 20.99 -35.52 15.65
C LYS A 90 22.52 -35.30 15.72
N LEU A 91 23.24 -35.48 14.62
CA LEU A 91 24.67 -35.18 14.54
C LEU A 91 24.91 -33.67 14.66
N ASP A 92 24.15 -32.85 13.94
CA ASP A 92 24.30 -31.40 13.92
C ASP A 92 23.96 -30.78 15.28
N ARG A 93 22.97 -31.31 16.02
CA ARG A 93 22.69 -30.94 17.41
C ARG A 93 23.85 -31.26 18.36
N HIS A 94 24.38 -32.48 18.30
CA HIS A 94 25.54 -32.88 19.11
C HIS A 94 26.79 -32.03 18.75
N LEU A 95 26.94 -31.66 17.48
CA LEU A 95 27.98 -30.78 16.98
C LEU A 95 27.83 -29.35 17.49
N GLU A 96 26.62 -28.80 17.55
CA GLU A 96 26.30 -27.51 18.15
C GLU A 96 26.69 -27.46 19.64
N LEU A 97 26.30 -28.48 20.40
CA LEU A 97 26.67 -28.63 21.81
C LEU A 97 28.19 -28.62 22.02
N LEU A 98 28.94 -29.45 21.28
CA LEU A 98 30.40 -29.55 21.43
C LEU A 98 31.15 -28.32 20.87
N MET A 99 30.68 -27.73 19.77
CA MET A 99 31.33 -26.56 19.17
C MET A 99 31.08 -25.26 19.93
N SER A 100 30.14 -25.20 20.88
CA SER A 100 29.91 -24.05 21.77
C SER A 100 31.18 -23.50 22.44
N LYS A 101 32.17 -24.36 22.73
CA LYS A 101 33.49 -23.95 23.26
C LYS A 101 34.41 -23.28 22.22
N GLY A 102 33.97 -23.11 20.97
CA GLY A 102 34.69 -22.48 19.86
C GLY A 102 35.47 -23.43 18.94
N GLY A 103 35.25 -24.75 19.04
CA GLY A 103 35.90 -25.76 18.19
C GLY A 103 35.88 -27.17 18.79
N MET A 104 36.29 -28.18 18.00
CA MET A 104 36.24 -29.61 18.36
C MET A 104 37.65 -30.22 18.51
N THR A 105 37.84 -31.14 19.46
CA THR A 105 39.07 -31.95 19.57
C THR A 105 39.03 -33.18 18.66
N LYS A 106 40.21 -33.75 18.33
CA LYS A 106 40.29 -35.04 17.60
C LYS A 106 39.57 -36.18 18.33
N LYS A 107 39.59 -36.20 19.68
CA LYS A 107 38.92 -37.23 20.50
C LYS A 107 37.40 -37.13 20.45
N GLU A 108 36.85 -35.91 20.42
CA GLU A 108 35.42 -35.67 20.26
C GLU A 108 34.93 -36.09 18.87
N ILE A 109 35.67 -35.75 17.81
CA ILE A 109 35.35 -36.18 16.44
C ILE A 109 35.28 -37.71 16.35
N ALA A 110 36.29 -38.42 16.87
CA ALA A 110 36.35 -39.89 16.84
C ALA A 110 35.22 -40.56 17.64
N LYS A 111 34.89 -40.03 18.82
CA LYS A 111 33.77 -40.55 19.64
C LYS A 111 32.41 -40.24 19.01
N LEU A 112 32.24 -39.06 18.40
CA LEU A 112 31.00 -38.67 17.73
C LEU A 112 30.77 -39.47 16.44
N ALA A 113 31.84 -39.76 15.69
CA ALA A 113 31.84 -40.69 14.56
C ALA A 113 31.34 -42.08 14.97
N LYS A 114 31.90 -42.64 16.04
CA LYS A 114 31.47 -43.93 16.60
C LYS A 114 30.02 -43.91 17.13
N MET A 115 29.59 -42.82 17.75
CA MET A 115 28.24 -42.68 18.34
C MET A 115 27.13 -42.63 17.28
N HIS A 116 27.36 -41.96 16.15
CA HIS A 116 26.37 -41.85 15.06
C HIS A 116 26.55 -42.87 13.94
N GLY A 117 27.64 -43.65 13.94
CA GLY A 117 27.98 -44.56 12.84
C GLY A 117 28.36 -43.84 11.54
N ILE A 118 29.09 -42.73 11.67
CA ILE A 118 29.44 -41.82 10.55
C ILE A 118 30.96 -41.67 10.45
N GLU A 119 31.49 -41.68 9.23
CA GLU A 119 32.90 -41.43 8.93
C GLU A 119 33.43 -40.11 9.51
N GLU A 120 34.62 -40.14 10.13
CA GLU A 120 35.22 -38.95 10.74
C GLU A 120 35.39 -37.79 9.75
N ASN A 121 35.67 -38.07 8.48
CA ASN A 121 35.84 -37.04 7.45
C ASN A 121 34.56 -36.25 7.20
N VAL A 122 33.38 -36.88 7.26
CA VAL A 122 32.08 -36.21 7.11
C VAL A 122 31.85 -35.24 8.28
N ILE A 123 32.21 -35.65 9.50
CA ILE A 123 32.14 -34.80 10.69
C ILE A 123 33.15 -33.65 10.61
N ARG A 124 34.38 -33.90 10.14
CA ARG A 124 35.42 -32.87 9.95
C ARG A 124 34.99 -31.78 8.99
N GLU A 125 34.40 -32.13 7.85
CA GLU A 125 33.90 -31.13 6.89
C GLU A 125 32.70 -30.33 7.43
N ARG A 126 31.79 -30.99 8.17
CA ARG A 126 30.67 -30.30 8.86
C ARG A 126 31.16 -29.32 9.92
N VAL A 127 32.19 -29.69 10.70
CA VAL A 127 32.85 -28.80 11.66
C VAL A 127 33.50 -27.61 10.94
N LYS A 128 34.33 -27.83 9.92
CA LYS A 128 35.00 -26.74 9.16
C LYS A 128 34.01 -25.69 8.65
N LYS A 129 32.88 -26.12 8.07
CA LYS A 129 31.83 -25.23 7.55
C LYS A 129 31.23 -24.30 8.62
N LYS A 130 31.07 -24.79 9.86
CA LYS A 130 30.47 -24.02 10.97
C LYS A 130 31.50 -23.38 11.93
N GLU A 131 32.76 -23.80 11.93
CA GLU A 131 33.77 -23.41 12.94
C GLU A 131 33.95 -21.89 13.11
N LYS A 132 33.96 -21.13 12.00
CA LYS A 132 34.05 -19.67 12.01
C LYS A 132 32.88 -19.06 12.80
N ILE A 133 31.66 -19.58 12.57
CA ILE A 133 30.41 -19.10 13.20
C ILE A 133 30.48 -19.33 14.71
N PHE A 134 30.86 -20.52 15.17
CA PHE A 134 30.97 -20.81 16.61
C PHE A 134 32.04 -19.99 17.34
N LYS A 135 33.14 -19.65 16.68
CA LYS A 135 34.17 -18.77 17.26
C LYS A 135 33.65 -17.35 17.50
N ILE A 136 32.87 -16.82 16.56
CA ILE A 136 32.21 -15.51 16.70
C ILE A 136 31.13 -15.59 17.78
N ASP A 137 30.27 -16.60 17.73
CA ASP A 137 29.16 -16.79 18.66
C ASP A 137 29.63 -16.81 20.12
N LYS A 138 30.71 -17.56 20.38
CA LYS A 138 31.37 -17.61 21.69
C LYS A 138 31.91 -16.26 22.13
N GLN A 139 32.56 -15.52 21.24
CA GLN A 139 33.11 -14.20 21.58
C GLN A 139 31.99 -13.17 21.83
N ILE A 140 30.87 -13.25 21.11
CA ILE A 140 29.66 -12.48 21.40
C ILE A 140 29.11 -12.83 22.79
N SER A 141 28.94 -14.12 23.11
CA SER A 141 28.48 -14.56 24.46
C SER A 141 29.36 -13.99 25.58
N LEU A 142 30.69 -14.10 25.43
CA LEU A 142 31.68 -13.62 26.42
C LEU A 142 31.76 -12.08 26.55
N LEU A 143 31.17 -11.34 25.59
CA LEU A 143 31.00 -9.89 25.68
C LEU A 143 29.66 -9.54 26.33
N MET A 144 28.57 -10.23 25.96
CA MET A 144 27.24 -10.07 26.58
C MET A 144 27.25 -10.43 28.07
N GLU A 145 28.04 -11.43 28.49
CA GLU A 145 28.27 -11.76 29.92
C GLU A 145 28.84 -10.58 30.76
N LYS A 146 29.30 -9.50 30.11
CA LYS A 146 29.90 -8.31 30.77
C LYS A 146 28.99 -7.08 30.71
N GLY A 147 27.75 -7.22 30.26
CA GLY A 147 26.82 -6.13 30.01
C GLY A 147 26.77 -5.75 28.53
N GLU A 148 26.49 -4.48 28.25
CA GLU A 148 26.38 -3.98 26.88
C GLU A 148 27.70 -4.08 26.11
N VAL A 149 27.62 -4.52 24.85
CA VAL A 149 28.81 -4.77 24.02
C VAL A 149 29.27 -3.46 23.38
N PRO A 150 30.43 -2.88 23.76
CA PRO A 150 30.83 -1.56 23.25
C PRO A 150 31.18 -1.62 21.75
N ASP A 151 30.87 -0.56 21.00
CA ASP A 151 31.14 -0.48 19.56
C ASP A 151 32.57 -0.82 19.17
N LYS A 152 33.56 -0.37 19.96
CA LYS A 152 34.99 -0.69 19.78
C LYS A 152 35.28 -2.20 19.80
N LYS A 153 34.47 -3.01 20.49
CA LYS A 153 34.54 -4.47 20.47
C LYS A 153 33.84 -5.06 19.25
N ILE A 154 32.71 -4.50 18.82
CA ILE A 154 31.99 -4.89 17.60
C ILE A 154 32.90 -4.69 16.37
N ALA A 155 33.47 -3.50 16.20
CA ALA A 155 34.45 -3.18 15.15
C ALA A 155 35.68 -4.11 15.18
N GLY A 156 36.17 -4.45 16.38
CA GLY A 156 37.27 -5.40 16.57
C GLY A 156 36.94 -6.81 16.09
N LEU A 157 35.73 -7.31 16.37
CA LEU A 157 35.25 -8.61 15.89
C LEU A 157 35.03 -8.61 14.38
N ALA A 158 34.40 -7.55 13.85
CA ALA A 158 34.13 -7.35 12.43
C ALA A 158 35.43 -7.45 11.61
N LYS A 159 36.45 -6.70 12.05
CA LYS A 159 37.79 -6.74 11.44
C LYS A 159 38.47 -8.10 11.58
N HIS A 160 38.41 -8.75 12.75
CA HIS A 160 39.10 -10.03 12.98
C HIS A 160 38.54 -11.18 12.15
N TYR A 161 37.23 -11.22 11.92
CA TYR A 161 36.57 -12.28 11.15
C TYR A 161 36.23 -11.90 9.70
N ALA A 162 36.54 -10.67 9.24
CA ALA A 162 36.12 -10.14 7.94
C ALA A 162 34.59 -10.29 7.72
N ILE A 163 33.82 -9.67 8.61
CA ILE A 163 32.35 -9.61 8.60
C ILE A 163 31.96 -8.15 8.89
N GLY A 164 30.95 -7.61 8.21
CA GLY A 164 30.49 -6.23 8.46
C GLY A 164 29.94 -6.04 9.88
N GLU A 165 30.12 -4.84 10.45
CA GLU A 165 29.68 -4.53 11.82
C GLU A 165 28.17 -4.73 12.00
N ASP A 166 27.36 -4.39 10.99
CA ASP A 166 25.90 -4.55 11.02
C ASP A 166 25.48 -5.99 11.25
N LYS A 167 26.18 -6.96 10.64
CA LYS A 167 25.91 -8.40 10.83
C LYS A 167 26.25 -8.87 12.24
N ILE A 168 27.19 -8.21 12.92
CA ILE A 168 27.50 -8.51 14.32
C ILE A 168 26.47 -7.86 15.24
N ARG A 169 26.02 -6.63 14.94
CA ARG A 169 24.89 -5.97 15.65
C ARG A 169 23.61 -6.79 15.53
N GLU A 170 23.26 -7.24 14.32
CA GLU A 170 22.11 -8.11 14.03
C GLU A 170 22.19 -9.43 14.83
N TRP A 171 23.37 -10.05 14.90
CA TRP A 171 23.58 -11.28 15.67
C TRP A 171 23.43 -11.04 17.18
N ILE A 172 23.99 -9.96 17.71
CA ILE A 172 23.81 -9.57 19.13
C ILE A 172 22.33 -9.34 19.44
N ALA A 173 21.60 -8.62 18.56
CA ALA A 173 20.18 -8.35 18.72
C ALA A 173 19.35 -9.65 18.72
N LYS A 174 19.49 -10.50 17.69
CA LYS A 174 18.84 -11.82 17.61
C LYS A 174 19.13 -12.71 18.81
N LYS A 175 20.35 -12.63 19.37
CA LYS A 175 20.73 -13.39 20.56
C LYS A 175 20.10 -12.86 21.83
N LYS A 176 19.99 -11.53 21.99
CA LYS A 176 19.29 -10.88 23.11
C LYS A 176 17.79 -11.16 23.06
N GLU A 177 17.19 -11.12 21.88
CA GLU A 177 15.79 -11.48 21.62
C GLU A 177 15.51 -12.95 22.00
N ALA A 178 16.25 -13.90 21.43
CA ALA A 178 16.06 -15.33 21.72
C ALA A 178 16.22 -15.70 23.20
N VAL A 179 17.12 -15.02 23.92
CA VAL A 179 17.28 -15.17 25.39
C VAL A 179 16.00 -14.78 26.12
N PHE A 180 15.38 -13.65 25.76
CA PHE A 180 14.14 -13.22 26.39
C PHE A 180 12.95 -14.09 25.96
N THR A 181 12.87 -14.53 24.71
CA THR A 181 11.84 -15.49 24.27
C THR A 181 11.89 -16.81 25.06
N ASP A 182 13.09 -17.36 25.29
CA ASP A 182 13.27 -18.57 26.10
C ASP A 182 12.84 -18.35 27.57
N ILE A 183 13.11 -17.17 28.15
CA ILE A 183 12.69 -16.78 29.52
C ILE A 183 11.17 -16.59 29.59
N ASP A 184 10.57 -15.85 28.66
CA ASP A 184 9.13 -15.54 28.64
C ASP A 184 8.30 -16.82 28.45
N SER A 185 8.77 -17.73 27.58
CA SER A 185 8.14 -19.05 27.37
C SER A 185 8.16 -19.89 28.65
N TYR A 186 9.28 -19.88 29.38
CA TYR A 186 9.40 -20.54 30.68
C TYR A 186 8.45 -19.92 31.71
N ILE A 187 8.45 -18.59 31.85
CA ILE A 187 7.58 -17.87 32.79
C ILE A 187 6.11 -18.16 32.49
N ALA A 188 5.69 -18.14 31.22
CA ALA A 188 4.31 -18.45 30.83
C ALA A 188 3.92 -19.88 31.23
N SER A 189 4.77 -20.87 30.96
CA SER A 189 4.53 -22.27 31.34
C SER A 189 4.41 -22.46 32.86
N ARG A 190 5.30 -21.84 33.66
CA ARG A 190 5.22 -21.92 35.14
C ARG A 190 4.01 -21.16 35.70
N SER A 191 3.66 -20.02 35.09
CA SER A 191 2.46 -19.23 35.46
C SER A 191 1.17 -20.04 35.25
N ALA A 192 1.06 -20.75 34.13
CA ALA A 192 -0.10 -21.60 33.83
C ALA A 192 -0.19 -22.84 34.74
N ASN A 193 0.95 -23.50 35.00
CA ASN A 193 0.97 -24.78 35.71
C ASN A 193 1.03 -24.67 37.25
N GLU A 194 1.69 -23.64 37.79
CA GLU A 194 1.90 -23.48 39.24
C GLU A 194 1.47 -22.13 39.81
N GLY A 195 1.34 -21.08 38.98
CA GLY A 195 0.94 -19.73 39.42
C GLY A 195 2.03 -18.96 40.21
N PHE A 196 3.22 -19.53 40.35
CA PHE A 196 4.38 -18.89 40.97
C PHE A 196 5.70 -19.39 40.36
N VAL A 197 6.77 -18.61 40.54
CA VAL A 197 8.17 -18.99 40.28
C VAL A 197 8.95 -18.86 41.60
N THR A 198 9.95 -19.70 41.83
CA THR A 198 10.81 -19.62 43.03
C THR A 198 11.91 -18.57 42.86
N GLU A 199 12.35 -17.93 43.94
CA GLU A 199 13.51 -17.02 43.93
C GLU A 199 14.78 -17.74 43.43
N THR A 200 14.91 -19.02 43.79
CA THR A 200 15.97 -19.91 43.31
C THR A 200 15.89 -20.14 41.80
N ALA A 201 14.71 -20.31 41.21
CA ALA A 201 14.54 -20.35 39.75
C ALA A 201 14.87 -19.01 39.09
N VAL A 202 14.46 -17.86 39.65
CA VAL A 202 14.82 -16.52 39.13
C VAL A 202 16.35 -16.33 39.15
N ALA A 203 17.02 -16.70 40.24
CA ALA A 203 18.47 -16.63 40.36
C ALA A 203 19.19 -17.58 39.39
N ARG A 204 18.65 -18.80 39.17
CA ARG A 204 19.18 -19.76 38.18
C ARG A 204 18.98 -19.26 36.75
N LEU A 205 17.83 -18.68 36.41
CA LEU A 205 17.55 -18.07 35.09
C LEU A 205 18.52 -16.91 34.82
N ALA A 206 18.69 -15.99 35.78
CA ALA A 206 19.63 -14.87 35.68
C ALA A 206 21.05 -15.36 35.37
N LYS A 207 21.50 -16.39 36.10
CA LYS A 207 22.81 -17.02 35.91
C LYS A 207 22.93 -17.77 34.56
N LEU A 208 21.89 -18.49 34.14
CA LEU A 208 21.85 -19.29 32.92
C LEU A 208 21.88 -18.43 31.66
N TYR A 209 21.19 -17.29 31.69
CA TYR A 209 21.06 -16.37 30.56
C TYR A 209 22.00 -15.17 30.64
N SER A 210 22.69 -14.98 31.77
CA SER A 210 23.61 -13.87 32.03
C SER A 210 22.95 -12.49 31.94
N CYS A 211 21.71 -12.41 32.45
CA CYS A 211 20.96 -11.18 32.70
C CYS A 211 20.85 -10.92 34.22
N THR A 212 20.33 -9.77 34.61
CA THR A 212 20.09 -9.46 36.03
C THR A 212 18.83 -10.17 36.53
N GLN A 213 18.71 -10.35 37.85
CA GLN A 213 17.43 -10.81 38.41
C GLN A 213 16.31 -9.78 38.17
N GLY A 214 16.64 -8.48 38.18
CA GLY A 214 15.70 -7.40 37.86
C GLY A 214 15.06 -7.55 36.48
N ASP A 215 15.85 -7.87 35.44
CA ASP A 215 15.35 -8.09 34.07
C ASP A 215 14.29 -9.21 34.00
N ILE A 216 14.40 -10.22 34.87
CA ILE A 216 13.45 -11.35 34.96
C ILE A 216 12.25 -10.98 35.84
N MET A 217 12.48 -10.26 36.95
CA MET A 217 11.42 -9.77 37.84
C MET A 217 10.46 -8.81 37.13
N MET A 218 10.97 -7.93 36.25
CA MET A 218 10.14 -7.05 35.41
C MET A 218 9.23 -7.81 34.44
N ARG A 219 9.53 -9.08 34.13
CA ARG A 219 8.74 -9.94 33.24
C ARG A 219 7.69 -10.79 33.97
N LEU A 220 7.76 -10.88 35.30
CA LEU A 220 6.86 -11.67 36.15
C LEU A 220 5.56 -10.92 36.50
N LYS A 221 4.79 -10.54 35.46
CA LYS A 221 3.54 -9.75 35.56
C LYS A 221 2.50 -10.32 36.53
N ASN A 222 2.14 -11.58 36.29
CA ASN A 222 0.97 -12.25 36.89
C ASN A 222 1.38 -13.51 37.67
N CYS A 223 2.65 -13.63 38.02
CA CYS A 223 3.22 -14.85 38.60
C CYS A 223 3.92 -14.50 39.91
N ALA A 224 3.40 -15.01 41.02
CA ALA A 224 3.97 -14.71 42.33
C ALA A 224 5.41 -15.25 42.45
N VAL A 225 6.26 -14.57 43.21
CA VAL A 225 7.58 -15.10 43.56
C VAL A 225 7.54 -15.63 44.99
N ARG A 226 8.05 -16.85 45.20
CA ARG A 226 8.06 -17.52 46.51
C ARG A 226 9.47 -17.96 46.91
N LYS A 227 9.77 -17.86 48.21
CA LYS A 227 10.90 -18.55 48.84
C LYS A 227 10.58 -20.03 49.01
N GLU A 228 11.59 -20.88 48.96
CA GLU A 228 11.41 -22.32 49.09
C GLU A 228 10.94 -22.72 50.49
N ASP A 229 10.00 -23.66 50.51
CA ASP A 229 9.66 -24.49 51.67
C ASP A 229 9.76 -25.99 51.29
N ARG A 230 10.64 -26.31 50.33
CA ARG A 230 10.95 -27.69 49.92
C ARG A 230 11.99 -28.28 50.86
N LYS A 231 11.52 -29.04 51.86
CA LYS A 231 12.33 -30.13 52.43
C LYS A 231 12.68 -31.09 51.30
N THR A 232 13.95 -31.47 51.20
CA THR A 232 14.48 -32.35 50.16
C THR A 232 14.06 -33.81 50.38
N GLU A 233 12.80 -34.12 50.08
CA GLU A 233 12.37 -35.49 49.79
C GLU A 233 12.65 -35.80 48.31
N LYS A 234 13.22 -36.99 48.06
CA LYS A 234 13.62 -37.41 46.70
C LYS A 234 12.41 -37.40 45.77
N PRO A 235 12.59 -37.07 44.47
CA PRO A 235 11.49 -37.06 43.51
C PRO A 235 10.77 -38.42 43.47
N GLU A 236 9.52 -38.43 43.94
CA GLU A 236 8.66 -39.62 43.87
C GLU A 236 8.45 -40.02 42.41
N THR A 237 8.84 -41.25 42.08
CA THR A 237 8.60 -41.83 40.77
C THR A 237 7.34 -42.67 40.81
N LEU A 238 6.48 -42.53 39.80
CA LEU A 238 5.33 -43.43 39.63
C LEU A 238 5.81 -44.89 39.62
N ASP A 239 5.09 -45.77 40.33
CA ASP A 239 5.45 -47.19 40.39
C ASP A 239 5.46 -47.80 38.98
N ARG A 240 6.49 -48.59 38.67
CA ARG A 240 6.72 -49.15 37.32
C ARG A 240 5.58 -50.07 36.86
N SER A 241 4.86 -50.69 37.79
CA SER A 241 3.70 -51.53 37.50
C SER A 241 2.51 -50.66 37.08
N ILE A 242 2.29 -49.54 37.76
CA ILE A 242 1.24 -48.55 37.44
C ILE A 242 1.55 -47.86 36.11
N GLU A 243 2.81 -47.43 35.89
CA GLU A 243 3.29 -46.87 34.61
C GLU A 243 2.97 -47.82 33.44
N ARG A 244 3.30 -49.10 33.60
CA ARG A 244 3.04 -50.13 32.61
C ARG A 244 1.55 -50.33 32.34
N LEU A 245 0.74 -50.51 33.40
CA LEU A 245 -0.72 -50.69 33.30
C LEU A 245 -1.42 -49.54 32.57
N ILE A 246 -1.02 -48.30 32.86
CA ILE A 246 -1.54 -47.12 32.15
C ILE A 246 -1.14 -47.16 30.68
N SER A 247 0.11 -47.49 30.36
CA SER A 247 0.58 -47.55 28.96
C SER A 247 -0.10 -48.65 28.14
N GLU A 248 -0.44 -49.78 28.76
CA GLU A 248 -1.13 -50.91 28.12
C GLU A 248 -2.62 -50.60 27.92
N ASN A 249 -3.30 -50.03 28.92
CA ASN A 249 -4.69 -49.62 28.80
C ASN A 249 -4.90 -48.44 27.84
N LEU A 250 -3.99 -47.45 27.81
CA LEU A 250 -4.04 -46.34 26.85
C LEU A 250 -3.98 -46.83 25.39
N LYS A 251 -3.15 -47.84 25.09
CA LYS A 251 -3.10 -48.48 23.77
C LYS A 251 -4.41 -49.17 23.40
N ILE A 252 -5.05 -49.86 24.35
CA ILE A 252 -6.35 -50.52 24.14
C ILE A 252 -7.46 -49.47 23.92
N ALA A 253 -7.42 -48.35 24.64
CA ALA A 253 -8.36 -47.24 24.48
C ALA A 253 -8.07 -46.32 23.28
N GLY A 254 -6.97 -46.54 22.54
CA GLY A 254 -6.57 -45.70 21.40
C GLY A 254 -6.14 -44.27 21.76
N LYS A 255 -5.78 -44.02 23.03
CA LYS A 255 -5.46 -42.69 23.58
C LYS A 255 -3.96 -42.53 23.84
N SER A 256 -3.45 -41.32 23.68
CA SER A 256 -2.01 -41.00 23.77
C SER A 256 -1.50 -40.71 25.19
N SER A 257 -2.39 -40.29 26.09
CA SER A 257 -2.07 -39.94 27.49
C SER A 257 -3.34 -39.91 28.35
N LEU A 258 -3.21 -39.81 29.68
CA LEU A 258 -4.36 -39.61 30.57
C LEU A 258 -5.07 -38.27 30.32
N TYR A 259 -4.35 -37.25 29.85
CA TYR A 259 -4.93 -35.95 29.47
C TYR A 259 -5.84 -36.07 28.24
N ASP A 260 -5.34 -36.72 27.19
CA ASP A 260 -6.10 -37.06 26.00
C ASP A 260 -7.30 -37.96 26.36
N PHE A 261 -7.15 -38.93 27.27
CA PHE A 261 -8.26 -39.75 27.76
C PHE A 261 -9.37 -38.95 28.48
N LEU A 262 -9.02 -37.84 29.16
CA LEU A 262 -9.96 -36.90 29.78
C LEU A 262 -10.42 -35.78 28.84
N ASP A 263 -9.93 -35.75 27.60
CA ASP A 263 -10.17 -34.69 26.61
C ASP A 263 -9.76 -33.29 27.13
N LEU A 264 -8.67 -33.21 27.92
CA LEU A 264 -8.11 -31.99 28.53
C LEU A 264 -6.63 -31.75 28.14
N SER A 265 -6.13 -30.52 28.28
CA SER A 265 -4.69 -30.22 28.08
C SER A 265 -3.85 -30.64 29.28
N ALA A 266 -2.55 -30.85 29.04
CA ALA A 266 -1.54 -31.01 30.10
C ALA A 266 -1.50 -29.80 31.04
N ASP A 267 -1.81 -28.60 30.54
CA ASP A 267 -1.81 -27.33 31.29
C ASP A 267 -3.09 -27.10 32.12
N SER A 268 -4.05 -28.03 32.07
CA SER A 268 -5.30 -27.88 32.82
C SER A 268 -5.05 -27.90 34.33
N SER A 269 -5.80 -27.07 35.06
CA SER A 269 -5.64 -26.97 36.52
C SER A 269 -5.95 -28.31 37.20
N LEU A 270 -5.31 -28.57 38.34
CA LEU A 270 -5.52 -29.82 39.09
C LEU A 270 -7.00 -30.03 39.45
N ALA A 271 -7.72 -28.95 39.78
CA ALA A 271 -9.15 -28.99 40.07
C ALA A 271 -9.99 -29.39 38.83
N ALA A 272 -9.65 -28.92 37.63
CA ALA A 272 -10.33 -29.32 36.40
C ALA A 272 -10.09 -30.80 36.11
N LEU A 273 -8.83 -31.26 36.18
CA LEU A 273 -8.47 -32.68 35.99
C LEU A 273 -9.20 -33.59 36.99
N GLN A 274 -9.27 -33.20 38.27
CA GLN A 274 -9.99 -33.94 39.31
C GLN A 274 -11.51 -34.03 39.04
N LYS A 275 -12.12 -32.91 38.64
CA LYS A 275 -13.55 -32.86 38.29
C LYS A 275 -13.84 -33.79 37.11
N THR A 276 -13.12 -33.59 36.00
CA THR A 276 -13.34 -34.37 34.76
C THR A 276 -12.98 -35.85 34.93
N SER A 277 -11.99 -36.19 35.77
CA SER A 277 -11.70 -37.60 36.12
C SER A 277 -12.91 -38.31 36.74
N ARG A 278 -13.63 -37.64 37.65
CA ARG A 278 -14.84 -38.18 38.29
C ARG A 278 -16.02 -38.21 37.32
N GLU A 279 -16.17 -37.20 36.48
CA GLU A 279 -17.21 -37.16 35.45
C GLU A 279 -17.01 -38.30 34.42
N LYS A 280 -15.78 -38.52 33.95
CA LYS A 280 -15.42 -39.62 33.03
C LYS A 280 -15.61 -40.99 33.68
N GLU A 281 -15.31 -41.14 34.97
CA GLU A 281 -15.60 -42.39 35.70
C GLU A 281 -17.11 -42.67 35.77
N ILE A 282 -17.93 -41.66 36.07
CA ILE A 282 -19.39 -41.77 36.11
C ILE A 282 -19.96 -42.07 34.71
N GLU A 283 -19.40 -41.46 33.65
CA GLU A 283 -19.75 -41.74 32.25
C GLU A 283 -19.49 -43.21 31.91
N ILE A 284 -18.27 -43.70 32.15
CA ILE A 284 -17.87 -45.07 31.82
C ILE A 284 -18.62 -46.11 32.66
N ARG A 285 -18.92 -45.82 33.93
CA ARG A 285 -19.77 -46.70 34.77
C ARG A 285 -21.22 -46.83 34.28
N LYS A 286 -21.72 -45.90 33.45
CA LYS A 286 -23.04 -46.01 32.79
C LYS A 286 -23.01 -46.87 31.52
N ILE A 287 -21.82 -47.11 30.95
CA ILE A 287 -21.66 -47.96 29.77
C ILE A 287 -21.74 -49.43 30.20
N GLY A 288 -22.92 -50.03 30.03
CA GLY A 288 -23.20 -51.43 30.43
C GLY A 288 -22.52 -52.51 29.59
N GLN A 289 -21.75 -52.15 28.55
CA GLN A 289 -21.03 -53.09 27.69
C GLN A 289 -19.66 -53.45 28.30
N LYS A 290 -19.34 -54.75 28.35
CA LYS A 290 -18.09 -55.29 28.87
C LYS A 290 -17.15 -55.72 27.74
N ASP A 291 -16.78 -54.77 26.87
CA ASP A 291 -15.72 -54.99 25.89
C ASP A 291 -14.34 -54.60 26.44
N ALA A 292 -13.28 -54.85 25.65
CA ALA A 292 -11.91 -54.56 26.05
C ALA A 292 -11.66 -53.04 26.22
N VAL A 293 -12.34 -52.20 25.44
CA VAL A 293 -12.17 -50.74 25.46
C VAL A 293 -12.84 -50.14 26.68
N ALA A 294 -14.06 -50.56 27.03
CA ALA A 294 -14.77 -50.17 28.25
C ALA A 294 -14.02 -50.62 29.50
N THR A 295 -13.43 -51.83 29.49
CA THR A 295 -12.62 -52.36 30.59
C THR A 295 -11.33 -51.54 30.78
N ALA A 296 -10.59 -51.28 29.70
CA ALA A 296 -9.40 -50.43 29.74
C ALA A 296 -9.73 -48.98 30.15
N SER A 297 -10.83 -48.42 29.64
CA SER A 297 -11.31 -47.08 29.98
C SER A 297 -11.71 -46.98 31.46
N GLY A 298 -12.37 -48.00 32.03
CA GLY A 298 -12.69 -48.06 33.45
C GLY A 298 -11.44 -48.06 34.33
N ALA A 299 -10.41 -48.81 33.94
CA ALA A 299 -9.10 -48.79 34.61
C ALA A 299 -8.41 -47.42 34.48
N LEU A 300 -8.43 -46.81 33.30
CA LEU A 300 -7.86 -45.48 33.06
C LEU A 300 -8.57 -44.38 33.87
N ALA A 301 -9.90 -44.43 34.00
CA ALA A 301 -10.65 -43.49 34.83
C ALA A 301 -10.27 -43.60 36.32
N GLY A 302 -10.13 -44.83 36.84
CA GLY A 302 -9.60 -45.07 38.18
C GLY A 302 -8.17 -44.54 38.36
N HIS A 303 -7.28 -44.78 37.38
CA HIS A 303 -5.92 -44.24 37.40
C HIS A 303 -5.89 -42.71 37.31
N CYS A 304 -6.77 -42.06 36.56
CA CYS A 304 -6.89 -40.60 36.51
C CYS A 304 -7.25 -40.02 37.89
N ILE A 305 -8.21 -40.63 38.60
CA ILE A 305 -8.60 -40.18 39.95
C ILE A 305 -7.42 -40.29 40.93
N VAL A 306 -6.63 -41.37 40.87
CA VAL A 306 -5.46 -41.55 41.74
C VAL A 306 -4.32 -40.61 41.36
N ILE A 307 -3.98 -40.49 40.07
CA ILE A 307 -2.85 -39.67 39.61
C ILE A 307 -3.13 -38.18 39.78
N PHE A 308 -4.33 -37.70 39.47
CA PHE A 308 -4.70 -36.31 39.66
C PHE A 308 -5.21 -36.00 41.08
N SER A 309 -5.11 -36.93 42.03
CA SER A 309 -5.51 -36.70 43.43
C SER A 309 -4.66 -35.62 44.13
N SER A 310 -3.38 -35.51 43.77
CA SER A 310 -2.44 -34.56 44.37
C SER A 310 -1.48 -33.97 43.33
N LYS A 311 -0.83 -32.85 43.67
CA LYS A 311 0.24 -32.27 42.83
C LYS A 311 1.47 -33.18 42.75
N ALA A 312 1.80 -33.92 43.82
CA ALA A 312 2.91 -34.86 43.83
C ALA A 312 2.68 -36.03 42.85
N SER A 313 1.52 -36.69 42.92
CA SER A 313 1.16 -37.80 42.04
C SER A 313 0.99 -37.37 40.56
N ARG A 314 0.51 -36.15 40.30
CA ARG A 314 0.50 -35.55 38.96
C ARG A 314 1.93 -35.36 38.44
N ASN A 315 2.78 -34.68 39.22
CA ASN A 315 4.17 -34.43 38.84
C ASN A 315 4.95 -35.74 38.61
N ALA A 316 4.69 -36.79 39.40
CA ALA A 316 5.27 -38.12 39.20
C ALA A 316 4.84 -38.76 37.87
N TYR A 317 3.59 -38.59 37.44
CA TYR A 317 3.10 -39.03 36.13
C TYR A 317 3.67 -38.19 34.99
N ASP A 318 3.68 -36.85 35.11
CA ASP A 318 4.21 -35.94 34.09
C ASP A 318 5.72 -36.14 33.88
N MET A 319 6.50 -36.28 34.97
CA MET A 319 7.92 -36.61 34.91
C MET A 319 8.17 -38.00 34.28
N THR A 320 7.23 -38.93 34.46
CA THR A 320 7.27 -40.25 33.80
C THR A 320 6.95 -40.16 32.31
N ARG A 321 5.93 -39.37 31.91
CA ARG A 321 5.63 -39.03 30.50
C ARG A 321 6.82 -38.38 29.80
N SER A 322 7.52 -37.48 30.51
CA SER A 322 8.74 -36.83 30.03
C SER A 322 9.94 -37.77 29.85
N ARG A 323 9.96 -38.98 30.43
CA ARG A 323 11.06 -39.94 30.22
C ARG A 323 11.30 -40.30 28.76
N THR A 324 10.25 -40.27 27.93
CA THR A 324 10.39 -40.46 26.47
C THR A 324 11.23 -39.34 25.84
N ARG A 325 11.03 -38.08 26.27
CA ARG A 325 11.82 -36.91 25.86
C ARG A 325 13.23 -36.91 26.47
N LEU A 326 13.40 -37.42 27.70
CA LEU A 326 14.70 -37.56 28.36
C LEU A 326 15.68 -38.46 27.58
N THR A 327 15.21 -39.34 26.69
CA THR A 327 16.12 -40.14 25.84
C THR A 327 17.01 -39.27 24.93
N GLU A 328 16.49 -38.13 24.48
CA GLU A 328 17.26 -37.17 23.69
C GLU A 328 18.20 -36.34 24.56
N LEU A 329 17.75 -35.90 25.74
CA LEU A 329 18.57 -35.17 26.69
C LEU A 329 19.74 -36.03 27.20
N ASN A 330 19.51 -37.31 27.48
CA ASN A 330 20.55 -38.26 27.87
C ASN A 330 21.62 -38.42 26.78
N SER A 331 21.20 -38.51 25.52
CA SER A 331 22.10 -38.53 24.37
C SER A 331 22.96 -37.26 24.29
N ASP A 332 22.43 -36.10 24.67
CA ASP A 332 23.18 -34.84 24.71
C ASP A 332 24.10 -34.76 25.96
N ILE A 333 23.66 -35.27 27.11
CA ILE A 333 24.47 -35.39 28.34
C ILE A 333 25.67 -36.32 28.09
N ASP A 334 25.47 -37.47 27.43
CA ASP A 334 26.53 -38.41 27.04
C ASP A 334 27.59 -37.76 26.14
N VAL A 335 27.16 -36.85 25.25
CA VAL A 335 28.03 -36.07 24.37
C VAL A 335 28.82 -35.03 25.15
N ALA A 336 28.16 -34.25 26.03
CA ALA A 336 28.84 -33.31 26.91
C ALA A 336 29.86 -34.00 27.85
N GLY A 337 29.55 -35.23 28.26
CA GLY A 337 30.37 -36.11 29.10
C GLY A 337 31.53 -36.82 28.38
N ILE A 338 31.72 -36.62 27.07
CA ILE A 338 32.74 -37.32 26.26
C ILE A 338 34.17 -37.28 26.86
N GLU A 339 34.54 -36.19 27.54
CA GLU A 339 35.85 -36.03 28.20
C GLU A 339 35.88 -36.54 29.67
N GLY A 340 34.83 -37.19 30.16
CA GLY A 340 34.59 -37.55 31.56
C GLY A 340 34.32 -36.35 32.47
N LYS A 341 34.10 -35.17 31.88
CA LYS A 341 33.97 -33.88 32.56
C LYS A 341 33.04 -32.97 31.76
N ILE A 342 31.98 -32.46 32.39
CA ILE A 342 31.08 -31.48 31.78
C ILE A 342 31.64 -30.07 32.00
N ARG A 343 31.61 -29.25 30.95
CA ARG A 343 32.06 -27.84 30.98
C ARG A 343 30.88 -26.93 31.36
N PRO A 344 31.10 -25.75 31.96
CA PRO A 344 30.02 -24.82 32.27
C PRO A 344 29.15 -24.51 31.05
N GLU A 345 29.78 -24.28 29.90
CA GLU A 345 29.08 -23.96 28.64
C GLU A 345 28.21 -25.12 28.15
N TYR A 346 28.62 -26.37 28.39
CA TYR A 346 27.83 -27.54 28.05
C TYR A 346 26.68 -27.73 29.05
N PHE A 347 26.93 -27.52 30.35
CA PHE A 347 25.92 -27.59 31.39
C PHE A 347 24.80 -26.57 31.11
N ASP A 348 25.14 -25.31 30.85
CA ASP A 348 24.18 -24.26 30.51
C ASP A 348 23.31 -24.65 29.29
N ILE A 349 23.89 -25.24 28.24
CA ILE A 349 23.12 -25.72 27.07
C ILE A 349 22.19 -26.89 27.44
N LEU A 350 22.66 -27.86 28.25
CA LEU A 350 21.84 -28.99 28.68
C LEU A 350 20.63 -28.54 29.50
N ILE A 351 20.77 -27.56 30.38
CA ILE A 351 19.65 -26.99 31.13
C ILE A 351 18.65 -26.29 30.19
N ARG A 352 19.12 -25.51 29.21
CA ARG A 352 18.22 -24.90 28.20
C ARG A 352 17.49 -25.96 27.36
N THR A 353 18.16 -27.05 26.98
CA THR A 353 17.54 -28.16 26.24
C THR A 353 16.47 -28.87 27.08
N ALA A 354 16.72 -29.08 28.38
CA ALA A 354 15.73 -29.61 29.31
C ALA A 354 14.52 -28.67 29.46
N MET A 355 14.75 -27.37 29.63
CA MET A 355 13.67 -26.36 29.71
C MET A 355 12.80 -26.33 28.46
N LYS A 356 13.39 -26.46 27.25
CA LYS A 356 12.66 -26.56 25.98
C LYS A 356 11.84 -27.85 25.82
N ASN A 357 11.98 -28.80 26.74
CA ASN A 357 11.19 -30.03 26.83
C ASN A 357 10.16 -30.00 27.98
N ASP A 358 9.81 -28.79 28.45
CA ASP A 358 8.86 -28.50 29.54
C ASP A 358 9.36 -28.90 30.95
N MET A 359 10.67 -29.03 31.16
CA MET A 359 11.23 -29.25 32.50
C MET A 359 11.45 -27.91 33.24
N ASP A 360 11.11 -27.89 34.53
CA ASP A 360 11.47 -26.79 35.42
C ASP A 360 13.00 -26.64 35.52
N ILE A 361 13.52 -25.42 35.69
CA ILE A 361 14.96 -25.15 35.70
C ILE A 361 15.68 -25.80 36.90
N GLU A 362 14.98 -26.00 38.01
CA GLU A 362 15.50 -26.61 39.22
C GLU A 362 15.55 -28.13 39.07
N ASP A 363 14.46 -28.73 38.61
CA ASP A 363 14.36 -30.15 38.28
C ASP A 363 15.35 -30.53 37.16
N ALA A 364 15.55 -29.67 36.16
CA ALA A 364 16.56 -29.86 35.10
C ALA A 364 18.00 -29.85 35.64
N VAL A 365 18.31 -28.93 36.55
CA VAL A 365 19.64 -28.85 37.21
C VAL A 365 19.89 -30.08 38.08
N GLU A 366 18.89 -30.54 38.82
CA GLU A 366 18.99 -31.77 39.61
C GLU A 366 19.15 -33.00 38.72
N TYR A 367 18.36 -33.11 37.64
CA TYR A 367 18.43 -34.22 36.69
C TYR A 367 19.82 -34.38 36.06
N VAL A 368 20.38 -33.29 35.51
CA VAL A 368 21.71 -33.34 34.87
C VAL A 368 22.79 -33.66 35.90
N LYS A 369 22.70 -33.14 37.14
CA LYS A 369 23.62 -33.49 38.23
C LYS A 369 23.54 -34.98 38.59
N ALA A 370 22.34 -35.50 38.86
CA ALA A 370 22.13 -36.90 39.23
C ALA A 370 22.59 -37.87 38.11
N TYR A 371 22.41 -37.50 36.84
CA TYR A 371 22.94 -38.27 35.72
C TYR A 371 24.48 -38.25 35.70
N CYS A 372 25.11 -37.10 35.91
CA CYS A 372 26.57 -36.99 35.99
C CYS A 372 27.16 -37.76 37.17
N GLU A 373 26.50 -37.75 38.33
CA GLU A 373 26.92 -38.51 39.51
C GLU A 373 26.88 -40.02 39.26
N LYS A 374 25.79 -40.50 38.64
CA LYS A 374 25.64 -41.90 38.22
C LYS A 374 26.76 -42.35 37.27
N GLU A 375 27.10 -41.54 36.28
CA GLU A 375 28.16 -41.82 35.30
C GLU A 375 29.58 -41.38 35.78
N LYS A 376 29.68 -40.85 37.00
CA LYS A 376 30.92 -40.39 37.67
C LYS A 376 31.67 -39.28 36.90
N TRP A 377 30.95 -38.35 36.29
CA TRP A 377 31.52 -37.22 35.55
C TRP A 377 31.63 -35.95 36.39
N ILE A 378 32.72 -35.20 36.19
CA ILE A 378 32.99 -33.97 36.95
C ILE A 378 32.40 -32.76 36.22
N ILE A 379 31.41 -32.10 36.82
CA ILE A 379 30.92 -30.79 36.36
C ILE A 379 31.94 -29.72 36.80
N LYS A 380 32.41 -28.89 35.87
CA LYS A 380 33.32 -27.77 36.15
C LYS A 380 32.57 -26.47 36.37
N GLU A 381 33.04 -25.64 37.29
CA GLU A 381 32.48 -24.31 37.56
C GLU A 381 33.25 -23.16 36.87
N LYS A 382 32.58 -22.01 36.68
CA LYS A 382 33.17 -20.78 36.11
C LYS A 382 34.10 -20.12 37.14
N LYS A 383 35.42 -20.11 36.88
CA LYS A 383 36.42 -19.45 37.75
C LYS A 383 36.25 -17.93 37.77
N LYS A 384 35.95 -17.35 38.95
CA LYS A 384 36.08 -15.90 39.21
C LYS A 384 37.51 -15.52 39.59
N TRP A 385 37.87 -14.27 39.32
CA TRP A 385 39.15 -13.65 39.70
C TRP A 385 38.85 -12.43 40.57
N MET A 386 39.53 -12.28 41.70
CA MET A 386 39.54 -11.00 42.43
C MET A 386 40.90 -10.33 42.27
N THR A 387 40.87 -9.01 42.20
CA THR A 387 42.07 -8.17 42.22
C THR A 387 41.99 -7.32 43.48
N ILE A 388 42.91 -7.56 44.42
CA ILE A 388 43.08 -6.77 45.63
C ILE A 388 44.48 -6.18 45.52
N GLU A 389 44.59 -4.86 45.70
CA GLU A 389 45.87 -4.12 45.68
C GLU A 389 46.81 -4.48 44.51
N GLY A 390 46.25 -4.56 43.31
CA GLY A 390 47.00 -4.81 42.08
C GLY A 390 47.52 -6.25 41.88
N ARG A 391 47.30 -7.18 42.83
CA ARG A 391 47.61 -8.61 42.65
C ARG A 391 46.36 -9.41 42.30
N LYS A 392 46.44 -10.19 41.22
CA LYS A 392 45.44 -11.22 40.88
C LYS A 392 45.63 -12.44 41.78
N LEU A 393 44.66 -12.70 42.65
CA LEU A 393 44.61 -13.92 43.45
C LEU A 393 43.60 -14.90 42.85
N THR A 394 44.06 -16.13 42.60
CA THR A 394 43.18 -17.25 42.25
C THR A 394 42.70 -17.94 43.52
N LEU A 395 41.43 -17.75 43.88
CA LEU A 395 40.79 -18.63 44.85
C LEU A 395 40.56 -19.99 44.16
N LEU A 396 41.29 -21.02 44.58
CA LEU A 396 40.93 -22.41 44.30
C LEU A 396 40.04 -22.88 45.44
N GLU A 397 38.72 -22.80 45.25
CA GLU A 397 37.82 -23.60 46.09
C GLU A 397 38.11 -25.08 45.83
N LYS A 398 38.72 -25.69 46.84
CA LYS A 398 39.26 -27.03 46.80
C LYS A 398 38.28 -27.96 47.50
N TRP A 399 37.28 -28.44 46.78
CA TRP A 399 36.42 -29.52 47.30
C TRP A 399 37.13 -30.86 47.18
N VAL A 400 37.66 -31.30 48.33
CA VAL A 400 38.01 -32.69 48.61
C VAL A 400 36.71 -33.42 48.95
N ILE A 401 36.58 -34.68 48.52
CA ILE A 401 35.49 -35.55 48.99
C ILE A 401 35.88 -36.03 50.40
N GLU A 402 35.17 -35.55 51.41
CA GLU A 402 35.28 -36.04 52.79
C GLU A 402 34.09 -36.96 53.07
N LEU A 403 34.36 -38.23 53.32
CA LEU A 403 33.34 -39.25 53.64
C LEU A 403 33.16 -39.31 55.17
N ASP A 404 31.99 -38.90 55.68
CA ASP A 404 31.64 -39.02 57.10
C ASP A 404 31.39 -40.50 57.50
N PRO A 405 32.09 -41.05 58.51
CA PRO A 405 31.87 -42.40 59.00
C PRO A 405 31.26 -42.44 60.42
N LYS A 406 29.92 -42.51 60.49
CA LYS A 406 29.14 -42.81 61.73
C LYS A 406 27.95 -43.69 61.34
N LYS A 407 27.55 -44.76 62.05
CA LYS A 407 27.95 -45.41 63.32
C LYS A 407 27.33 -46.84 63.32
N LYS A 408 27.87 -47.81 64.08
CA LYS A 408 27.05 -48.80 64.83
C LYS A 408 27.85 -49.64 65.87
N SER A 409 27.63 -49.30 67.15
CA SER A 409 27.48 -50.13 68.36
C SER A 409 28.27 -51.43 68.68
N PHE A 410 28.92 -51.39 69.86
CA PHE A 410 28.73 -52.26 71.05
C PHE A 410 29.64 -53.50 71.37
N TRP A 411 30.57 -53.28 72.31
CA TRP A 411 31.11 -54.16 73.40
C TRP A 411 31.79 -55.52 73.16
N ILE A 412 32.94 -55.79 73.84
CA ILE A 412 33.04 -56.58 75.11
C ILE A 412 34.50 -56.72 75.67
N LEU A 413 34.65 -56.48 77.00
CA LEU A 413 35.61 -56.98 78.04
C LEU A 413 37.16 -56.73 78.14
N ALA A 414 37.58 -56.66 79.44
CA ALA A 414 38.91 -56.80 80.10
C ALA A 414 39.99 -55.71 79.88
N GLY A 415 40.82 -55.26 80.85
CA GLY A 415 40.99 -55.49 82.31
C GLY A 415 42.48 -55.35 82.74
N ALA A 416 42.92 -55.06 83.99
CA ALA A 416 42.29 -54.52 85.22
C ALA A 416 43.39 -54.17 86.30
N ALA A 417 43.08 -53.29 87.28
CA ALA A 417 43.86 -52.96 88.53
C ALA A 417 45.24 -52.24 88.36
N ALA A 418 45.72 -51.33 89.22
CA ALA A 418 45.58 -51.09 90.67
C ALA A 418 45.72 -49.57 91.01
N GLY A 419 45.42 -49.00 92.20
CA GLY A 419 45.19 -49.56 93.54
C GLY A 419 46.34 -49.19 94.51
N VAL A 420 46.47 -47.94 95.01
CA VAL A 420 45.81 -47.32 96.20
C VAL A 420 46.65 -47.39 97.50
N MET A 421 46.51 -46.35 98.35
CA MET A 421 46.98 -46.20 99.75
C MET A 421 48.47 -45.94 100.00
N LEU A 422 48.91 -45.18 101.02
CA LEU A 422 48.47 -44.03 101.84
C LEU A 422 49.36 -44.04 103.10
N ILE A 423 49.79 -42.86 103.57
CA ILE A 423 50.07 -42.49 104.99
C ILE A 423 50.79 -43.52 105.89
N VAL A 424 52.08 -43.26 106.19
CA VAL A 424 52.69 -42.93 107.52
C VAL A 424 54.06 -42.30 107.13
N ILE A 425 54.45 -41.09 107.56
CA ILE A 425 54.94 -40.70 108.90
C ILE A 425 54.55 -39.23 109.15
N GLY A 426 53.75 -39.00 110.19
CA GLY A 426 53.57 -37.67 110.78
C GLY A 426 54.18 -37.64 112.17
N SER A 427 55.20 -36.81 112.39
CA SER A 427 55.66 -36.36 113.73
C SER A 427 56.75 -35.28 113.70
N ILE A 428 56.79 -34.43 112.66
CA ILE A 428 57.50 -33.13 112.67
C ILE A 428 56.54 -32.08 112.08
N VAL A 429 56.71 -30.80 112.41
CA VAL A 429 55.90 -29.64 111.96
C VAL A 429 54.55 -29.44 112.69
N PHE A 430 54.54 -29.50 114.03
CA PHE A 430 53.45 -28.94 114.85
C PHE A 430 53.70 -27.48 115.32
N THR A 431 54.72 -26.79 114.80
CA THR A 431 55.02 -25.37 115.12
C THR A 431 54.94 -24.42 113.93
N GLY A 432 54.69 -24.91 112.71
CA GLY A 432 54.63 -24.06 111.50
C GLY A 432 53.24 -23.53 111.12
N ARG A 433 52.14 -24.24 111.46
CA ARG A 433 50.80 -23.95 110.91
C ARG A 433 50.04 -22.76 111.54
N MET A 434 50.41 -22.31 112.73
CA MET A 434 49.74 -21.17 113.40
C MET A 434 50.07 -19.78 112.80
N ILE A 435 51.16 -19.64 112.03
CA ILE A 435 51.60 -18.34 111.52
C ILE A 435 50.97 -17.98 110.16
N GLN A 436 50.49 -18.96 109.38
CA GLN A 436 49.82 -18.71 108.10
C GLN A 436 48.34 -18.35 108.23
N ALA A 437 47.58 -19.01 109.12
CA ALA A 437 46.13 -18.81 109.24
C ALA A 437 45.75 -17.35 109.60
N ASN A 438 46.43 -16.74 110.57
CA ASN A 438 46.18 -15.34 110.94
C ASN A 438 46.59 -14.34 109.84
N ARG A 439 47.63 -14.64 109.05
CA ARG A 439 48.02 -13.77 107.91
C ARG A 439 46.97 -13.81 106.80
N LEU A 440 46.40 -14.98 106.50
CA LEU A 440 45.37 -15.14 105.48
C LEU A 440 44.06 -14.44 105.87
N LYS A 441 43.60 -14.60 107.12
CA LYS A 441 42.42 -13.90 107.64
C LYS A 441 42.58 -12.38 107.61
N ASN A 442 43.74 -11.87 108.02
CA ASN A 442 44.02 -10.43 107.99
C ASN A 442 44.11 -9.89 106.55
N ALA A 443 44.69 -10.65 105.62
CA ALA A 443 44.73 -10.28 104.19
C ALA A 443 43.33 -10.24 103.57
N TYR A 444 42.47 -11.21 103.87
CA TYR A 444 41.07 -11.23 103.40
C TYR A 444 40.26 -10.04 103.97
N GLN A 445 40.40 -9.74 105.27
CA GLN A 445 39.75 -8.56 105.86
C GLN A 445 40.27 -7.24 105.27
N ALA A 446 41.59 -7.11 105.06
CA ALA A 446 42.17 -5.92 104.43
C ALA A 446 41.66 -5.73 102.98
N VAL A 447 41.51 -6.83 102.22
CA VAL A 447 40.88 -6.79 100.90
C VAL A 447 39.44 -6.28 101.00
N LEU A 448 38.60 -6.83 101.88
CA LEU A 448 37.21 -6.39 102.04
C LEU A 448 37.10 -4.90 102.40
N THR A 449 37.86 -4.41 103.38
CA THR A 449 37.90 -2.98 103.73
C THR A 449 38.41 -2.10 102.58
N SER A 450 39.28 -2.64 101.71
CA SER A 450 39.74 -1.92 100.51
C SER A 450 38.73 -1.90 99.35
N LEU A 451 37.64 -2.68 99.41
CA LEU A 451 36.55 -2.60 98.43
C LEU A 451 35.65 -1.39 98.73
N GLU A 452 35.34 -1.16 100.00
CA GLU A 452 34.44 -0.09 100.48
C GLU A 452 34.96 1.32 100.16
N SER A 453 36.28 1.49 99.98
CA SER A 453 36.92 2.76 99.63
C SER A 453 37.17 2.97 98.14
N ARG A 454 36.86 2.00 97.27
CA ARG A 454 37.10 2.07 95.81
C ARG A 454 35.82 2.40 95.04
N GLN A 455 35.85 3.46 94.24
CA GLN A 455 34.69 3.97 93.49
C GLN A 455 34.29 3.14 92.26
N SER A 456 35.18 2.30 91.70
CA SER A 456 34.90 1.52 90.49
C SER A 456 34.74 0.03 90.77
N LEU A 457 33.65 -0.57 90.26
CA LEU A 457 33.39 -2.01 90.34
C LEU A 457 34.49 -2.84 89.67
N ALA A 458 35.06 -2.37 88.55
CA ALA A 458 36.17 -3.05 87.87
C ALA A 458 37.46 -3.06 88.72
N GLU A 459 37.69 -1.99 89.48
CA GLU A 459 38.81 -1.87 90.42
C GLU A 459 38.60 -2.79 91.65
N GLN A 460 37.37 -2.91 92.14
CA GLN A 460 37.00 -3.87 93.19
C GLN A 460 37.19 -5.32 92.73
N GLU A 461 36.80 -5.66 91.49
CA GLU A 461 37.01 -7.00 90.92
C GLU A 461 38.51 -7.32 90.78
N ARG A 462 39.32 -6.36 90.31
CA ARG A 462 40.77 -6.50 90.13
C ARG A 462 41.47 -6.93 91.43
N VAL A 463 41.14 -6.29 92.55
CA VAL A 463 41.71 -6.63 93.88
C VAL A 463 41.31 -8.03 94.33
N LEU A 464 40.06 -8.42 94.08
CA LEU A 464 39.58 -9.77 94.43
C LEU A 464 40.24 -10.85 93.56
N GLN A 465 40.51 -10.58 92.28
CA GLN A 465 41.31 -11.46 91.44
C GLN A 465 42.78 -11.51 91.89
N GLU A 466 43.38 -10.38 92.25
CA GLU A 466 44.75 -10.29 92.77
C GLU A 466 44.92 -11.09 94.07
N PHE A 467 43.90 -11.09 94.94
CA PHE A 467 43.82 -11.97 96.10
C PHE A 467 43.76 -13.46 95.71
N LEU A 468 42.89 -13.85 94.75
CA LEU A 468 42.81 -15.25 94.30
C LEU A 468 44.11 -15.73 93.65
N SER A 469 44.77 -14.91 92.84
CA SER A 469 46.06 -15.28 92.20
C SER A 469 47.21 -15.35 93.19
N SER A 470 47.18 -14.54 94.26
CA SER A 470 48.25 -14.52 95.28
C SER A 470 48.12 -15.63 96.32
N TYR A 471 46.91 -16.15 96.58
CA TYR A 471 46.65 -17.09 97.68
C TYR A 471 46.03 -18.44 97.25
N GLY A 472 45.47 -18.57 96.04
CA GLY A 472 44.97 -19.84 95.49
C GLY A 472 43.67 -20.35 96.13
N GLU A 473 43.44 -21.68 96.05
CA GLU A 473 42.29 -22.32 96.70
C GLU A 473 42.44 -22.29 98.23
N THR A 474 41.71 -21.38 98.85
CA THR A 474 41.67 -21.15 100.30
C THR A 474 40.24 -21.24 100.83
N GLU A 475 40.06 -21.30 102.16
CA GLU A 475 38.74 -21.28 102.79
C GLU A 475 37.89 -20.04 102.41
N TYR A 476 38.55 -18.93 102.06
CA TYR A 476 37.89 -17.70 101.59
C TYR A 476 37.67 -17.65 100.08
N ALA A 477 38.31 -18.52 99.28
CA ALA A 477 38.19 -18.50 97.83
C ALA A 477 36.74 -18.67 97.30
N PRO A 478 35.86 -19.50 97.90
CA PRO A 478 34.45 -19.55 97.51
C PRO A 478 33.70 -18.24 97.78
N ALA A 479 34.00 -17.55 98.89
CA ALA A 479 33.39 -16.28 99.24
C ALA A 479 33.87 -15.14 98.31
N VAL A 480 35.18 -15.09 98.03
CA VAL A 480 35.77 -14.17 97.05
C VAL A 480 35.21 -14.39 95.66
N ASN A 481 35.11 -15.63 95.19
CA ASN A 481 34.51 -15.95 93.88
C ASN A 481 33.02 -15.57 93.81
N ASN A 482 32.27 -15.70 94.91
CA ASN A 482 30.89 -15.22 94.97
C ASN A 482 30.82 -13.68 94.92
N LYS A 483 31.71 -12.95 95.61
CA LYS A 483 31.77 -11.49 95.55
C LYS A 483 32.21 -10.97 94.17
N ILE A 484 33.17 -11.64 93.51
CA ILE A 484 33.53 -11.39 92.10
C ILE A 484 32.31 -11.59 91.19
N ARG A 485 31.52 -12.66 91.39
CA ARG A 485 30.30 -12.92 90.60
C ARG A 485 29.24 -11.83 90.79
N GLU A 486 29.07 -11.34 92.03
CA GLU A 486 28.15 -10.25 92.37
C GLU A 486 28.60 -8.92 91.74
N ILE A 487 29.89 -8.57 91.85
CA ILE A 487 30.47 -7.36 91.23
C ILE A 487 30.37 -7.42 89.70
N ARG A 488 30.69 -8.56 89.07
CA ARG A 488 30.50 -8.77 87.62
C ARG A 488 29.05 -8.60 87.18
N ARG A 489 28.09 -9.05 87.99
CA ARG A 489 26.66 -8.86 87.71
C ARG A 489 26.28 -7.37 87.76
N LEU A 490 26.73 -6.64 88.77
CA LEU A 490 26.49 -5.19 88.88
C LEU A 490 27.15 -4.41 87.75
N MET A 491 28.34 -4.83 87.29
CA MET A 491 28.99 -4.26 86.11
C MET A 491 28.19 -4.54 84.83
N GLU A 492 27.66 -5.76 84.66
CA GLU A 492 26.80 -6.10 83.52
C GLU A 492 25.47 -5.32 83.54
N GLU A 493 24.85 -5.16 84.72
CA GLU A 493 23.62 -4.35 84.92
C GLU A 493 23.86 -2.87 84.58
N GLN A 494 24.99 -2.29 85.01
CA GLN A 494 25.35 -0.90 84.68
C GLN A 494 25.64 -0.73 83.18
N ASP A 495 26.49 -1.59 82.61
CA ASP A 495 26.81 -1.57 81.19
C ASP A 495 25.57 -1.77 80.31
N PHE A 496 24.63 -2.63 80.73
CA PHE A 496 23.36 -2.84 80.04
C PHE A 496 22.51 -1.57 80.02
N ALA A 497 22.35 -0.90 81.17
CA ALA A 497 21.60 0.33 81.27
C ALA A 497 22.20 1.46 80.41
N GLU A 498 23.54 1.57 80.37
CA GLU A 498 24.24 2.54 79.51
C GLU A 498 24.10 2.18 78.01
N THR A 499 24.29 0.91 77.66
CA THR A 499 24.11 0.37 76.29
C THR A 499 22.71 0.64 75.74
N VAL A 500 21.66 0.40 76.54
CA VAL A 500 20.27 0.65 76.13
C VAL A 500 20.00 2.15 75.97
N LYS A 501 20.47 2.99 76.91
CA LYS A 501 20.30 4.45 76.86
C LYS A 501 20.99 5.07 75.65
N ASP A 502 22.20 4.63 75.31
CA ASP A 502 22.92 5.12 74.13
C ASP A 502 22.27 4.65 72.82
N ALA A 503 21.76 3.41 72.78
CA ALA A 503 20.96 2.93 71.65
C ALA A 503 19.64 3.71 71.49
N GLU A 504 18.94 4.04 72.57
CA GLU A 504 17.71 4.87 72.54
C GLU A 504 17.97 6.27 72.00
N LYS A 505 19.12 6.88 72.36
CA LYS A 505 19.54 8.16 71.79
C LYS A 505 19.78 8.06 70.28
N LEU A 506 20.45 7.01 69.82
CA LEU A 506 20.69 6.76 68.40
C LEU A 506 19.39 6.42 67.64
N TYR A 507 18.41 5.80 68.30
CA TYR A 507 17.07 5.60 67.73
C TYR A 507 16.32 6.91 67.51
N ALA A 508 16.40 7.85 68.45
CA ALA A 508 15.83 9.20 68.28
C ALA A 508 16.45 9.93 67.07
N ASP A 509 17.75 9.77 66.86
CA ASP A 509 18.49 10.32 65.71
C ASP A 509 18.34 9.49 64.40
N LYS A 510 17.52 8.43 64.38
CA LYS A 510 17.37 7.45 63.27
C LYS A 510 18.69 6.78 62.80
N LYS A 511 19.71 6.74 63.66
CA LYS A 511 21.05 6.16 63.46
C LYS A 511 21.10 4.67 63.86
N PHE A 512 20.20 3.88 63.29
CA PHE A 512 20.01 2.47 63.66
C PHE A 512 21.25 1.59 63.42
N GLU A 513 22.06 1.90 62.40
CA GLU A 513 23.32 1.21 62.11
C GLU A 513 24.36 1.40 63.23
N GLU A 514 24.45 2.60 63.82
CA GLU A 514 25.33 2.89 64.96
C GLU A 514 24.83 2.16 66.22
N ALA A 515 23.51 2.13 66.45
CA ALA A 515 22.90 1.40 67.56
C ALA A 515 23.16 -0.12 67.48
N LYS A 516 23.19 -0.69 66.26
CA LYS A 516 23.53 -2.10 66.04
C LYS A 516 24.93 -2.43 66.52
N ILE A 517 25.90 -1.56 66.22
CA ILE A 517 27.30 -1.73 66.61
C ILE A 517 27.43 -1.74 68.14
N ILE A 518 26.69 -0.87 68.84
CA ILE A 518 26.67 -0.82 70.32
C ILE A 518 26.15 -2.15 70.90
N PHE A 519 25.06 -2.71 70.37
CA PHE A 519 24.56 -4.02 70.79
C PHE A 519 25.52 -5.18 70.44
N GLU A 520 26.15 -5.17 69.27
CA GLU A 520 27.17 -6.16 68.89
C GLU A 520 28.40 -6.11 69.81
N GLN A 521 28.83 -4.91 70.21
CA GLN A 521 29.90 -4.71 71.20
C GLN A 521 29.51 -5.26 72.58
N TYR A 522 28.29 -4.99 73.07
CA TYR A 522 27.78 -5.55 74.32
C TYR A 522 27.75 -7.08 74.29
N LEU A 523 27.22 -7.67 73.22
CA LEU A 523 27.18 -9.13 73.04
C LEU A 523 28.57 -9.77 72.95
N GLY A 524 29.56 -9.05 72.42
CA GLY A 524 30.96 -9.45 72.45
C GLY A 524 31.61 -9.37 73.84
N LYS A 525 31.23 -8.38 74.65
CA LYS A 525 31.72 -8.18 76.03
C LYS A 525 31.11 -9.19 77.01
N TYR A 526 29.83 -9.53 76.84
CA TYR A 526 29.08 -10.41 77.74
C TYR A 526 28.43 -11.61 77.02
N PRO A 527 29.18 -12.52 76.37
CA PRO A 527 28.61 -13.58 75.53
C PRO A 527 27.74 -14.64 76.27
N LYS A 528 27.76 -14.64 77.60
CA LYS A 528 26.92 -15.48 78.48
C LYS A 528 26.26 -14.68 79.61
N GLY A 529 26.09 -13.36 79.42
CA GLY A 529 25.41 -12.48 80.36
C GLY A 529 23.91 -12.78 80.52
N ILE A 530 23.33 -12.22 81.56
CA ILE A 530 21.91 -12.27 81.90
C ILE A 530 21.07 -11.53 80.84
N HIS A 531 21.53 -10.37 80.36
CA HIS A 531 20.78 -9.53 79.40
C HIS A 531 21.02 -9.88 77.92
N VAL A 532 21.81 -10.92 77.63
CA VAL A 532 22.16 -11.33 76.26
C VAL A 532 20.95 -11.57 75.36
N ASN A 533 19.89 -12.20 75.89
CA ASN A 533 18.71 -12.50 75.10
C ASN A 533 17.90 -11.22 74.79
N GLU A 534 17.81 -10.30 75.75
CA GLU A 534 17.12 -9.03 75.58
C GLU A 534 17.85 -8.11 74.57
N ILE A 535 19.19 -8.04 74.65
CA ILE A 535 19.99 -7.29 73.66
C ILE A 535 19.93 -7.95 72.27
N LYS A 536 19.90 -9.29 72.18
CA LYS A 536 19.66 -9.97 70.90
C LYS A 536 18.28 -9.66 70.31
N GLU A 537 17.25 -9.59 71.13
CA GLU A 537 15.90 -9.23 70.69
C GLU A 537 15.83 -7.78 70.20
N LYS A 538 16.38 -6.83 70.96
CA LYS A 538 16.50 -5.42 70.55
C LYS A 538 17.32 -5.27 69.26
N ALA A 539 18.43 -6.01 69.12
CA ALA A 539 19.25 -6.00 67.91
C ALA A 539 18.57 -6.66 66.69
N ALA A 540 17.68 -7.63 66.90
CA ALA A 540 16.91 -8.27 65.84
C ALA A 540 15.81 -7.35 65.25
N GLN A 541 15.37 -6.33 66.00
CA GLN A 541 14.41 -5.33 65.52
C GLN A 541 15.05 -4.23 64.65
N ILE A 542 16.37 -3.98 64.82
CA ILE A 542 17.09 -2.92 64.11
C ILE A 542 17.01 -3.02 62.56
N PRO A 543 17.17 -4.19 61.92
CA PRO A 543 17.05 -4.31 60.46
C PRO A 543 15.70 -3.81 59.92
N VAL A 544 14.61 -4.02 60.65
CA VAL A 544 13.27 -3.54 60.28
C VAL A 544 13.17 -2.02 60.44
N LEU A 545 13.74 -1.45 61.50
CA LEU A 545 13.77 0.01 61.69
C LEU A 545 14.60 0.71 60.59
N ILE A 546 15.70 0.08 60.15
CA ILE A 546 16.51 0.53 59.00
C ILE A 546 15.68 0.50 57.70
N GLU A 547 14.97 -0.60 57.43
CA GLU A 547 14.12 -0.72 56.24
C GLU A 547 12.99 0.32 56.24
N ASN A 548 12.30 0.51 57.38
CA ASN A 548 11.19 1.44 57.50
C ASN A 548 11.64 2.89 57.24
N ARG A 549 12.78 3.31 57.79
CA ARG A 549 13.39 4.64 57.51
C ARG A 549 13.70 4.82 56.02
N ASP A 550 14.27 3.81 55.40
CA ASP A 550 14.67 3.88 53.99
C ASP A 550 13.45 3.81 53.06
N TYR A 551 12.37 3.15 53.48
CA TYR A 551 11.05 3.20 52.82
C TYR A 551 10.38 4.58 52.98
N GLU A 552 10.38 5.17 54.18
CA GLU A 552 9.91 6.56 54.40
C GLU A 552 10.64 7.55 53.48
N ALA A 553 11.95 7.36 53.24
CA ALA A 553 12.74 8.19 52.35
C ALA A 553 12.29 8.12 50.87
N LEU A 554 11.65 7.03 50.43
CA LEU A 554 11.09 6.93 49.07
C LEU A 554 9.94 7.92 48.82
N ALA A 555 9.28 8.42 49.87
CA ALA A 555 8.28 9.48 49.73
C ALA A 555 8.90 10.79 49.17
N GLY A 556 10.17 11.07 49.48
CA GLY A 556 10.92 12.21 48.92
C GLY A 556 11.23 12.09 47.43
N VAL A 557 11.17 10.86 46.88
CA VAL A 557 11.45 10.55 45.46
C VAL A 557 10.22 10.82 44.58
N ALA A 558 9.03 11.03 45.16
CA ALA A 558 7.76 11.19 44.44
C ALA A 558 7.76 12.32 43.38
N ASN A 559 8.60 13.34 43.54
CA ASN A 559 8.71 14.48 42.63
C ASN A 559 9.90 14.41 41.66
N LEU A 560 10.73 13.37 41.71
CA LEU A 560 11.90 13.20 40.83
C LEU A 560 11.51 12.71 39.42
N ASP A 561 12.49 12.77 38.52
CA ASP A 561 12.41 12.18 37.18
C ASP A 561 12.08 10.68 37.26
N PHE A 562 11.38 10.19 36.25
CA PHE A 562 11.04 8.78 36.09
C PHE A 562 12.27 7.85 36.15
N ALA A 563 13.40 8.22 35.53
CA ALA A 563 14.60 7.39 35.58
C ALA A 563 15.22 7.36 36.99
N GLU A 564 15.18 8.49 37.70
CA GLU A 564 15.61 8.61 39.09
C GLU A 564 14.68 7.83 40.05
N LYS A 565 13.37 7.84 39.81
CA LYS A 565 12.37 7.01 40.52
C LYS A 565 12.65 5.52 40.37
N ILE A 566 12.78 5.02 39.13
CA ILE A 566 13.12 3.62 38.88
C ILE A 566 14.44 3.25 39.54
N LYS A 567 15.45 4.12 39.47
CA LYS A 567 16.72 3.89 40.13
C LYS A 567 16.54 3.74 41.65
N ALA A 568 15.83 4.67 42.31
CA ALA A 568 15.59 4.60 43.74
C ALA A 568 14.82 3.35 44.18
N TYR A 569 13.81 2.93 43.41
CA TYR A 569 13.07 1.69 43.69
C TYR A 569 13.92 0.43 43.47
N ASN A 570 14.77 0.41 42.45
CA ASN A 570 15.72 -0.69 42.21
C ASN A 570 16.82 -0.75 43.27
N ASP A 571 17.35 0.39 43.69
CA ASP A 571 18.32 0.51 44.79
C ASP A 571 17.69 -0.02 46.10
N TYR A 572 16.41 0.30 46.34
CA TYR A 572 15.63 -0.23 47.47
C TYR A 572 15.48 -1.76 47.40
N PHE A 573 15.03 -2.34 46.28
CA PHE A 573 14.93 -3.80 46.14
C PHE A 573 16.28 -4.52 46.24
N THR A 574 17.36 -3.88 45.77
CA THR A 574 18.72 -4.44 45.87
C THR A 574 19.21 -4.45 47.32
N LYS A 575 18.82 -3.45 48.12
CA LYS A 575 19.17 -3.35 49.54
C LYS A 575 18.27 -4.21 50.43
N TYR A 576 17.00 -4.36 50.08
CA TYR A 576 15.97 -5.08 50.84
C TYR A 576 15.22 -6.09 49.95
N PRO A 577 15.88 -7.17 49.47
CA PRO A 577 15.24 -8.19 48.63
C PRO A 577 14.22 -9.05 49.38
N GLU A 578 14.22 -8.98 50.72
CA GLU A 578 13.28 -9.66 51.60
C GLU A 578 12.41 -8.71 52.44
N GLY A 579 12.45 -7.41 52.14
CA GLY A 579 11.82 -6.37 52.96
C GLY A 579 10.30 -6.46 53.06
N SER A 580 9.78 -6.06 54.22
CA SER A 580 8.35 -5.94 54.52
C SER A 580 7.58 -5.03 53.54
N HIS A 581 8.19 -3.95 53.06
CA HIS A 581 7.54 -2.97 52.18
C HIS A 581 7.71 -3.24 50.67
N ILE A 582 8.31 -4.36 50.25
CA ILE A 582 8.49 -4.71 48.82
C ILE A 582 7.19 -4.58 48.03
N GLU A 583 6.08 -5.07 48.57
CA GLU A 583 4.80 -5.08 47.86
C GLU A 583 4.18 -3.69 47.74
N ASP A 584 4.49 -2.76 48.64
CA ASP A 584 4.08 -1.37 48.54
C ASP A 584 4.93 -0.60 47.52
N VAL A 585 6.25 -0.85 47.49
CA VAL A 585 7.13 -0.29 46.46
C VAL A 585 6.77 -0.77 45.05
N LYS A 586 6.34 -2.04 44.88
CA LYS A 586 5.77 -2.53 43.62
C LYS A 586 4.51 -1.75 43.20
N LYS A 587 3.59 -1.46 44.13
CA LYS A 587 2.40 -0.65 43.82
C LYS A 587 2.78 0.76 43.37
N LEU A 588 3.79 1.39 43.98
CA LEU A 588 4.30 2.68 43.54
C LEU A 588 4.83 2.62 42.09
N ILE A 589 5.53 1.55 41.72
CA ILE A 589 5.99 1.33 40.34
C ILE A 589 4.82 1.19 39.38
N VAL A 590 3.81 0.37 39.70
CA VAL A 590 2.61 0.20 38.84
C VAL A 590 1.86 1.51 38.67
N LEU A 591 1.65 2.28 39.75
CA LEU A 591 1.01 3.60 39.69
C LEU A 591 1.78 4.58 38.79
N MET A 592 3.11 4.59 38.87
CA MET A 592 3.99 5.40 38.02
C MET A 592 3.92 4.97 36.55
N ILE A 593 3.93 3.67 36.24
CA ILE A 593 3.78 3.16 34.86
C ILE A 593 2.42 3.59 34.28
N SER A 594 1.35 3.40 35.05
CA SER A 594 0.00 3.82 34.69
C SER A 594 -0.11 5.34 34.48
N GLU A 595 0.63 6.17 35.22
CA GLU A 595 0.69 7.62 35.00
C GLU A 595 1.38 7.97 33.67
N VAL A 596 2.58 7.41 33.42
CA VAL A 596 3.30 7.63 32.15
C VAL A 596 2.50 7.09 30.95
N PHE A 597 1.75 6.00 31.13
CA PHE A 597 0.87 5.46 30.10
C PHE A 597 -0.30 6.39 29.76
N ARG A 598 -0.86 7.16 30.72
CA ARG A 598 -1.85 8.22 30.40
C ARG A 598 -1.21 9.32 29.56
N THR A 599 0.03 9.73 29.85
CA THR A 599 0.76 10.70 29.02
C THR A 599 0.99 10.15 27.61
N LEU A 600 1.36 8.87 27.47
CA LEU A 600 1.41 8.20 26.16
C LEU A 600 0.05 8.27 25.45
N GLN A 601 -1.06 7.91 26.12
CA GLN A 601 -2.40 7.95 25.52
C GLN A 601 -2.79 9.36 25.04
N GLN A 602 -2.42 10.41 25.77
CA GLN A 602 -2.63 11.80 25.35
C GLN A 602 -1.82 12.16 24.10
N ASN A 603 -0.53 11.81 24.08
CA ASN A 603 0.36 12.04 22.93
C ASN A 603 -0.08 11.23 21.70
N LEU A 604 -0.57 9.99 21.90
CA LEU A 604 -1.14 9.16 20.85
C LEU A 604 -2.41 9.80 20.26
N ASN A 605 -3.33 10.28 21.09
CA ASN A 605 -4.53 10.98 20.63
C ASN A 605 -4.16 12.23 19.80
N GLN A 606 -3.08 12.93 20.15
CA GLN A 606 -2.59 14.07 19.36
C GLN A 606 -2.02 13.64 17.99
N CYS A 607 -1.16 12.64 17.91
CA CYS A 607 -0.64 12.17 16.62
C CYS A 607 -1.73 11.51 15.76
N GLU A 608 -2.71 10.80 16.36
CA GLU A 608 -3.87 10.26 15.65
C GLU A 608 -4.71 11.37 14.99
N LYS A 609 -4.91 12.51 15.66
CA LYS A 609 -5.60 13.69 15.09
C LYS A 609 -4.80 14.37 13.99
N GLN A 610 -3.47 14.36 14.08
CA GLN A 610 -2.57 14.91 13.07
C GLN A 610 -2.32 13.94 11.90
N LEU A 611 -2.85 12.70 11.99
CA LEU A 611 -2.63 11.60 11.03
C LEU A 611 -1.14 11.17 10.93
N GLU A 612 -0.33 11.48 11.94
CA GLU A 612 1.11 11.19 12.01
C GLU A 612 1.37 9.77 12.55
N TRP A 613 0.97 8.74 11.79
CA TRP A 613 0.97 7.34 12.23
C TRP A 613 2.35 6.80 12.60
N GLU A 614 3.40 7.20 11.88
CA GLU A 614 4.80 6.85 12.13
C GLU A 614 5.25 7.35 13.51
N LYS A 615 4.85 8.58 13.87
CA LYS A 615 5.10 9.18 15.18
C LYS A 615 4.30 8.48 16.28
N CYS A 616 3.07 8.06 15.99
CA CYS A 616 2.29 7.21 16.90
C CYS A 616 3.00 5.87 17.17
N MET A 617 3.58 5.23 16.15
CA MET A 617 4.40 4.03 16.34
C MET A 617 5.67 4.31 17.15
N GLN A 618 6.40 5.40 16.86
CA GLN A 618 7.59 5.78 17.64
C GLN A 618 7.25 6.00 19.13
N LEU A 619 6.14 6.68 19.43
CA LEU A 619 5.68 6.86 20.82
C LEU A 619 5.36 5.52 21.51
N CYS A 620 4.76 4.57 20.80
CA CYS A 620 4.58 3.20 21.30
C CYS A 620 5.91 2.47 21.52
N ASP A 621 6.86 2.55 20.58
CA ASP A 621 8.17 1.89 20.67
C ASP A 621 9.04 2.47 21.81
N ASP A 622 9.01 3.80 22.00
CA ASP A 622 9.67 4.48 23.11
C ASP A 622 9.10 4.04 24.46
N PHE A 623 7.80 3.77 24.54
CA PHE A 623 7.18 3.22 25.75
C PHE A 623 7.54 1.73 25.94
N ILE A 624 7.38 0.90 24.90
CA ILE A 624 7.66 -0.54 24.96
C ILE A 624 9.14 -0.82 25.28
N SER A 625 10.07 -0.02 24.78
CA SER A 625 11.50 -0.17 25.08
C SER A 625 11.86 0.12 26.55
N ARG A 626 11.10 1.01 27.22
CA ARG A 626 11.30 1.40 28.63
C ARG A 626 10.52 0.52 29.61
N PHE A 627 9.33 0.08 29.21
CA PHE A 627 8.35 -0.65 30.02
C PHE A 627 8.09 -2.09 29.54
N GLY A 628 9.02 -2.63 28.74
CA GLY A 628 8.89 -3.96 28.13
C GLY A 628 8.59 -5.02 29.18
N GLY A 629 7.45 -5.68 29.04
CA GLY A 629 6.96 -6.62 30.03
C GLY A 629 5.79 -6.14 30.89
N THR A 630 5.28 -4.91 30.79
CA THR A 630 4.06 -4.46 31.54
C THR A 630 2.74 -4.66 30.76
N GLU A 631 1.58 -4.59 31.41
CA GLU A 631 0.26 -4.71 30.73
C GLU A 631 0.00 -3.51 29.82
N GLU A 632 0.39 -2.32 30.28
CA GLU A 632 0.40 -1.09 29.52
C GLU A 632 1.29 -1.21 28.26
N ALA A 633 2.45 -1.87 28.35
CA ALA A 633 3.32 -2.11 27.20
C ALA A 633 2.71 -3.09 26.19
N ALA A 634 2.02 -4.15 26.65
CA ALA A 634 1.27 -5.05 25.77
C ALA A 634 0.11 -4.31 25.07
N THR A 635 -0.53 -3.36 25.76
CA THR A 635 -1.55 -2.48 25.18
C THR A 635 -0.95 -1.53 24.13
N ALA A 636 0.21 -0.94 24.42
CA ALA A 636 0.97 -0.12 23.47
C ALA A 636 1.41 -0.92 22.24
N GLU A 637 1.73 -2.21 22.38
CA GLU A 637 2.10 -3.09 21.27
C GLU A 637 0.89 -3.43 20.38
N GLY A 638 -0.28 -3.66 20.96
CA GLY A 638 -1.54 -3.74 20.21
C GLY A 638 -1.86 -2.46 19.43
N LEU A 639 -1.61 -1.29 20.02
CA LEU A 639 -1.75 0.01 19.36
C LEU A 639 -0.72 0.19 18.23
N LYS A 640 0.53 -0.22 18.44
CA LYS A 640 1.58 -0.23 17.40
C LYS A 640 1.16 -1.06 16.19
N ILE A 641 0.61 -2.26 16.39
CA ILE A 641 0.10 -3.11 15.31
C ILE A 641 -1.07 -2.43 14.56
N LYS A 642 -1.98 -1.77 15.27
CA LYS A 642 -3.06 -0.95 14.68
C LYS A 642 -2.49 0.17 13.78
N TYR A 643 -1.46 0.89 14.21
CA TYR A 643 -0.85 1.96 13.41
C TYR A 643 -0.04 1.43 12.21
N TYR A 644 0.73 0.36 12.40
CA TYR A 644 1.45 -0.31 11.31
C TYR A 644 0.52 -0.70 10.16
N LYS A 645 -0.64 -1.31 10.47
CA LYS A 645 -1.65 -1.64 9.46
C LYS A 645 -2.18 -0.40 8.73
N ARG A 646 -2.37 0.73 9.41
CA ARG A 646 -2.80 2.00 8.77
C ARG A 646 -1.77 2.53 7.77
N ILE A 647 -0.49 2.49 8.13
CA ILE A 647 0.62 2.90 7.25
C ILE A 647 0.64 1.99 6.01
N GLN A 648 0.55 0.68 6.21
CA GLN A 648 0.51 -0.30 5.11
C GLN A 648 -0.68 -0.03 4.17
N HIS A 649 -1.91 0.09 4.69
CA HIS A 649 -3.08 0.39 3.87
C HIS A 649 -2.98 1.71 3.08
N ASN A 650 -2.33 2.74 3.63
CA ASN A 650 -2.12 4.01 2.94
C ASN A 650 -1.03 3.91 1.85
N ALA A 651 -0.01 3.10 2.08
CA ALA A 651 1.00 2.77 1.07
C ALA A 651 0.40 1.94 -0.07
N ASP A 652 -0.41 0.93 0.25
CA ASP A 652 -1.17 0.12 -0.72
C ASP A 652 -2.06 1.01 -1.59
N LEU A 653 -2.87 1.89 -0.99
CA LEU A 653 -3.75 2.81 -1.71
C LEU A 653 -2.97 3.77 -2.64
N THR A 654 -1.80 4.22 -2.20
CA THR A 654 -0.91 5.08 -2.99
C THR A 654 -0.31 4.32 -4.17
N ALA A 655 0.08 3.07 -3.98
CA ALA A 655 0.56 2.20 -5.04
C ALA A 655 -0.55 1.86 -6.06
N MET A 656 -1.76 1.54 -5.58
CA MET A 656 -2.93 1.26 -6.42
C MET A 656 -3.31 2.47 -7.28
N ARG A 657 -3.35 3.69 -6.72
CA ARG A 657 -3.58 4.93 -7.49
C ARG A 657 -2.59 5.08 -8.64
N LYS A 658 -1.30 4.88 -8.36
CA LYS A 658 -0.24 4.97 -9.37
C LYS A 658 -0.38 3.88 -10.44
N GLU A 659 -0.72 2.64 -10.07
CA GLU A 659 -0.93 1.57 -11.05
C GLU A 659 -2.18 1.84 -11.92
N ALA A 660 -3.27 2.29 -11.32
CA ALA A 660 -4.50 2.67 -12.02
C ALA A 660 -4.28 3.84 -12.99
N GLU A 661 -3.48 4.84 -12.63
CA GLU A 661 -3.05 5.92 -13.54
C GLU A 661 -2.19 5.41 -14.70
N LEU A 662 -1.30 4.43 -14.47
CA LEU A 662 -0.50 3.81 -15.54
C LEU A 662 -1.36 3.02 -16.55
N ARG A 663 -2.47 2.39 -16.11
CA ARG A 663 -3.41 1.69 -17.01
C ARG A 663 -4.09 2.60 -18.03
N VAL A 664 -4.31 3.86 -17.66
CA VAL A 664 -4.98 4.87 -18.51
C VAL A 664 -4.00 5.85 -19.15
N GLN A 665 -2.69 5.60 -19.06
CA GLN A 665 -1.66 6.47 -19.63
C GLN A 665 -1.60 6.39 -21.17
N ASN A 666 -2.10 5.30 -21.77
CA ASN A 666 -2.24 5.20 -23.22
C ASN A 666 -3.48 6.00 -23.67
N GLU A 667 -3.26 7.15 -24.32
CA GLU A 667 -4.36 8.00 -24.81
C GLU A 667 -5.19 7.32 -25.91
N ASP A 668 -4.60 6.37 -26.65
CA ASP A 668 -5.27 5.65 -27.74
C ASP A 668 -6.20 4.52 -27.24
N GLU A 669 -5.88 3.89 -26.12
CA GLU A 669 -6.69 2.81 -25.54
C GLU A 669 -6.51 2.74 -24.01
N PRO A 670 -7.16 3.66 -23.26
CA PRO A 670 -7.02 3.73 -21.81
C PRO A 670 -7.83 2.62 -21.09
N ASP A 671 -7.14 1.76 -20.34
CA ASP A 671 -7.72 0.63 -19.60
C ASP A 671 -8.39 1.08 -18.29
N TYR A 672 -9.51 1.80 -18.39
CA TYR A 672 -10.30 2.22 -17.24
C TYR A 672 -10.90 1.05 -16.46
N VAL A 673 -11.19 -0.08 -17.13
CA VAL A 673 -11.77 -1.27 -16.50
C VAL A 673 -10.72 -1.94 -15.60
N GLY A 674 -9.51 -2.16 -16.10
CA GLY A 674 -8.38 -2.64 -15.30
C GLY A 674 -7.94 -1.65 -14.22
N ALA A 675 -7.98 -0.34 -14.50
CA ALA A 675 -7.75 0.70 -13.50
C ALA A 675 -8.71 0.59 -12.31
N LYS A 676 -10.01 0.38 -12.57
CA LYS A 676 -11.01 0.08 -11.55
C LYS A 676 -10.75 -1.27 -10.86
N GLN A 677 -10.46 -2.32 -11.63
CA GLN A 677 -10.37 -3.70 -11.15
C GLN A 677 -9.24 -3.90 -10.12
N ILE A 678 -8.17 -3.11 -10.17
CA ILE A 678 -7.11 -3.05 -9.13
C ILE A 678 -7.71 -2.86 -7.73
N TYR A 679 -8.67 -1.94 -7.60
CA TYR A 679 -9.31 -1.61 -6.34
C TYR A 679 -10.33 -2.67 -5.89
N GLU A 680 -11.10 -3.25 -6.83
CA GLU A 680 -12.02 -4.36 -6.54
C GLU A 680 -11.27 -5.59 -6.05
N MET A 681 -10.18 -5.98 -6.73
CA MET A 681 -9.32 -7.08 -6.30
C MET A 681 -8.71 -6.86 -4.91
N TYR A 682 -8.41 -5.61 -4.52
CA TYR A 682 -7.94 -5.32 -3.17
C TYR A 682 -9.04 -5.56 -2.11
N LEU A 683 -10.29 -5.19 -2.38
CA LEU A 683 -11.42 -5.45 -1.48
C LEU A 683 -11.73 -6.95 -1.37
N GLU A 684 -11.65 -7.69 -2.47
CA GLU A 684 -11.80 -9.16 -2.48
C GLU A 684 -10.68 -9.86 -1.70
N ALA A 685 -9.44 -9.40 -1.84
CA ALA A 685 -8.28 -9.98 -1.16
C ALA A 685 -8.20 -9.62 0.34
N ASN A 686 -8.84 -8.52 0.76
CA ASN A 686 -8.82 -8.02 2.15
C ASN A 686 -10.25 -7.85 2.71
N PRO A 687 -11.05 -8.93 2.86
CA PRO A 687 -12.44 -8.83 3.32
C PRO A 687 -12.57 -8.27 4.74
N GLU A 688 -11.55 -8.44 5.60
CA GLU A 688 -11.44 -7.85 6.93
C GLU A 688 -10.97 -6.38 6.96
N ALA A 689 -10.80 -5.72 5.82
CA ALA A 689 -10.37 -4.32 5.74
C ALA A 689 -11.31 -3.39 6.54
N PRO A 690 -10.77 -2.37 7.25
CA PRO A 690 -11.59 -1.44 8.03
C PRO A 690 -12.59 -0.66 7.18
N ALA A 691 -13.77 -0.37 7.74
CA ALA A 691 -14.86 0.33 7.03
C ALA A 691 -14.43 1.68 6.41
N TYR A 692 -13.58 2.46 7.09
CA TYR A 692 -13.08 3.74 6.55
C TYR A 692 -12.23 3.55 5.28
N LEU A 693 -11.48 2.44 5.19
CA LEU A 693 -10.65 2.13 4.03
C LEU A 693 -11.53 1.63 2.87
N LYS A 694 -12.51 0.78 3.16
CA LYS A 694 -13.51 0.34 2.17
C LYS A 694 -14.21 1.52 1.52
N GLN A 695 -14.69 2.47 2.33
CA GLN A 695 -15.32 3.70 1.85
C GLN A 695 -14.39 4.57 0.96
N MET A 696 -13.10 4.66 1.28
CA MET A 696 -12.14 5.36 0.41
C MET A 696 -11.95 4.64 -0.93
N ILE A 697 -11.83 3.31 -0.91
CA ILE A 697 -11.62 2.48 -2.11
C ILE A 697 -12.88 2.46 -2.99
N GLU A 698 -14.07 2.36 -2.40
CA GLU A 698 -15.36 2.53 -3.09
C GLU A 698 -15.48 3.91 -3.76
N GLY A 699 -14.96 4.97 -3.11
CA GLY A 699 -14.87 6.31 -3.68
C GLY A 699 -13.94 6.40 -4.89
N GLU A 700 -12.79 5.71 -4.87
CA GLU A 700 -11.89 5.60 -6.02
C GLU A 700 -12.54 4.84 -7.17
N ILE A 701 -13.20 3.71 -6.88
CA ILE A 701 -13.97 2.91 -7.86
C ILE A 701 -15.02 3.78 -8.56
N ALA A 702 -15.86 4.49 -7.80
CA ALA A 702 -16.88 5.38 -8.36
C ALA A 702 -16.26 6.55 -9.17
N GLY A 703 -15.08 7.03 -8.77
CA GLY A 703 -14.30 8.01 -9.52
C GLY A 703 -13.85 7.48 -10.89
N TRP A 704 -13.35 6.24 -10.94
CA TRP A 704 -12.93 5.58 -12.17
C TRP A 704 -14.11 5.21 -13.08
N GLU A 705 -15.23 4.73 -12.52
CA GLU A 705 -16.48 4.51 -13.27
C GLU A 705 -16.99 5.79 -13.94
N LYS A 706 -16.94 6.92 -13.22
CA LYS A 706 -17.33 8.22 -13.76
C LYS A 706 -16.41 8.67 -14.90
N ARG A 707 -15.09 8.44 -14.80
CA ARG A 707 -14.13 8.72 -15.87
C ARG A 707 -14.39 7.84 -17.10
N HIS A 708 -14.59 6.53 -16.89
CA HIS A 708 -14.90 5.59 -17.97
C HIS A 708 -16.21 5.94 -18.69
N LYS A 709 -17.25 6.32 -17.95
CA LYS A 709 -18.52 6.75 -18.54
C LYS A 709 -18.37 8.02 -19.38
N ALA A 710 -17.59 8.99 -18.92
CA ALA A 710 -17.31 10.20 -19.68
C ALA A 710 -16.54 9.90 -20.98
N TYR A 711 -15.56 8.98 -20.94
CA TYR A 711 -14.85 8.48 -22.11
C TYR A 711 -15.80 7.85 -23.14
N LEU A 712 -16.67 6.92 -22.71
CA LEU A 712 -17.63 6.26 -23.61
C LEU A 712 -18.62 7.26 -24.25
N GLN A 713 -19.07 8.27 -23.50
CA GLN A 713 -19.97 9.30 -24.02
C GLN A 713 -19.29 10.21 -25.06
N GLU A 714 -17.99 10.44 -24.94
CA GLU A 714 -17.22 11.23 -25.92
C GLU A 714 -16.97 10.43 -27.21
N GLU A 715 -16.66 9.15 -27.08
CA GLU A 715 -16.52 8.21 -28.19
C GLU A 715 -17.84 8.05 -28.96
N GLU A 716 -18.97 7.90 -28.27
CA GLU A 716 -20.31 7.85 -28.87
C GLU A 716 -20.64 9.14 -29.64
N GLN A 717 -20.30 10.32 -29.10
CA GLN A 717 -20.47 11.60 -29.79
C GLN A 717 -19.59 11.71 -31.03
N TRP A 718 -18.34 11.24 -30.98
CA TRP A 718 -17.43 11.24 -32.12
C TRP A 718 -17.90 10.31 -33.24
N GLN A 719 -18.27 9.06 -32.90
CA GLN A 719 -18.80 8.11 -33.87
C GLN A 719 -20.09 8.62 -34.52
N SER A 720 -21.03 9.17 -33.74
CA SER A 720 -22.26 9.76 -34.27
C SER A 720 -22.01 10.93 -35.21
N LEU A 721 -21.01 11.79 -34.93
CA LEU A 721 -20.59 12.85 -35.85
C LEU A 721 -19.95 12.27 -37.13
N SER A 722 -19.03 11.33 -36.98
CA SER A 722 -18.29 10.71 -38.08
C SER A 722 -19.23 10.00 -39.06
N GLU A 723 -20.17 9.17 -38.57
CA GLU A 723 -21.21 8.53 -39.38
C GLU A 723 -22.09 9.57 -40.10
N TYR A 724 -22.53 10.62 -39.39
CA TYR A 724 -23.35 11.67 -40.00
C TYR A 724 -22.61 12.46 -41.09
N CYS A 725 -21.30 12.67 -40.93
CA CYS A 725 -20.44 13.34 -41.90
C CYS A 725 -20.07 12.43 -43.09
N ALA A 726 -19.92 11.12 -42.86
CA ALA A 726 -19.68 10.14 -43.91
C ALA A 726 -20.89 9.96 -44.85
N GLU A 727 -22.12 10.02 -44.31
CA GLU A 727 -23.34 9.74 -45.05
C GLU A 727 -23.58 10.74 -46.22
N PRO A 728 -23.65 10.30 -47.50
CA PRO A 728 -23.69 11.21 -48.65
C PRO A 728 -24.93 12.11 -48.75
N LYS A 729 -26.07 11.70 -48.17
CA LYS A 729 -27.36 12.42 -48.31
C LYS A 729 -27.48 13.70 -47.45
N ASN A 730 -26.60 13.88 -46.46
CA ASN A 730 -26.62 15.02 -45.57
C ASN A 730 -25.91 16.22 -46.22
N SER A 731 -26.45 17.43 -46.10
CA SER A 731 -25.89 18.62 -46.76
C SER A 731 -24.50 18.95 -46.21
N LEU A 732 -23.62 19.52 -47.05
CA LEU A 732 -22.30 19.96 -46.60
C LEU A 732 -22.40 21.08 -45.54
N GLY A 733 -23.44 21.92 -45.59
CA GLY A 733 -23.71 22.94 -44.58
C GLY A 733 -24.02 22.37 -43.20
N ASP A 734 -24.90 21.36 -43.12
CA ASP A 734 -25.26 20.70 -41.86
C ASP A 734 -24.05 19.94 -41.26
N LYS A 735 -23.22 19.33 -42.12
CA LYS A 735 -22.00 18.64 -41.71
C LYS A 735 -20.98 19.61 -41.09
N VAL A 736 -20.73 20.76 -41.72
CA VAL A 736 -19.88 21.83 -41.17
C VAL A 736 -20.41 22.32 -39.82
N LEU A 737 -21.71 22.65 -39.75
CA LEU A 737 -22.33 23.16 -38.51
C LEU A 737 -22.23 22.16 -37.34
N LYS A 738 -22.40 20.86 -37.59
CA LYS A 738 -22.25 19.84 -36.55
C LYS A 738 -20.81 19.66 -36.11
N ALA A 739 -19.84 19.68 -37.03
CA ALA A 739 -18.42 19.60 -36.68
C ALA A 739 -17.96 20.81 -35.85
N GLU A 740 -18.39 22.02 -36.20
CA GLU A 740 -18.16 23.25 -35.40
C GLU A 740 -18.82 23.16 -34.02
N THR A 741 -20.04 22.62 -33.94
CA THR A 741 -20.77 22.44 -32.68
C THR A 741 -20.06 21.44 -31.77
N TYR A 742 -19.55 20.33 -32.32
CA TYR A 742 -18.78 19.34 -31.57
C TYR A 742 -17.48 19.92 -31.00
N LEU A 743 -16.69 20.63 -31.82
CA LEU A 743 -15.47 21.31 -31.37
C LEU A 743 -15.73 22.38 -30.30
N LYS A 744 -16.87 23.08 -30.40
CA LYS A 744 -17.30 24.08 -29.40
C LYS A 744 -17.76 23.45 -28.08
N GLN A 745 -18.35 22.26 -28.12
CA GLN A 745 -18.82 21.52 -26.93
C GLN A 745 -17.70 20.69 -26.27
N ASN A 746 -16.70 20.26 -27.04
CA ASN A 746 -15.57 19.44 -26.60
C ASN A 746 -14.20 20.11 -26.90
N PRO A 747 -13.85 21.22 -26.21
CA PRO A 747 -12.55 21.90 -26.36
C PRO A 747 -11.42 21.21 -25.59
N PRO A 748 -10.16 21.49 -25.97
CA PRO A 748 -9.30 20.50 -26.62
C PRO A 748 -9.25 19.16 -25.87
N LYS A 749 -9.71 18.10 -26.54
CA LYS A 749 -9.69 16.72 -26.08
C LYS A 749 -9.14 15.80 -27.17
N ARG A 750 -9.21 14.49 -26.95
CA ARG A 750 -8.66 13.43 -27.81
C ARG A 750 -9.01 13.61 -29.29
N HIS A 751 -10.31 13.65 -29.61
CA HIS A 751 -10.79 13.75 -30.99
C HIS A 751 -10.79 15.17 -31.57
N SER A 752 -10.30 16.19 -30.84
CA SER A 752 -10.31 17.58 -31.33
C SER A 752 -9.36 17.79 -32.53
N GLY A 753 -8.31 16.99 -32.67
CA GLY A 753 -7.44 17.00 -33.85
C GLY A 753 -8.19 16.51 -35.09
N GLU A 754 -8.67 15.27 -35.05
CA GLU A 754 -9.43 14.64 -36.15
C GLU A 754 -10.68 15.46 -36.52
N ALA A 755 -11.42 15.99 -35.54
CA ALA A 755 -12.57 16.84 -35.77
C ALA A 755 -12.20 18.18 -36.45
N SER A 756 -11.02 18.73 -36.18
CA SER A 756 -10.53 19.95 -36.84
C SER A 756 -10.11 19.69 -38.28
N GLU A 757 -9.47 18.55 -38.55
CA GLU A 757 -9.12 18.12 -39.92
C GLU A 757 -10.39 17.83 -40.75
N LEU A 758 -11.35 17.10 -40.17
CA LEU A 758 -12.65 16.84 -40.77
C LEU A 758 -13.41 18.14 -41.08
N LEU A 759 -13.40 19.11 -40.15
CA LEU A 759 -14.01 20.42 -40.39
C LEU A 759 -13.33 21.16 -41.55
N ALA A 760 -11.99 21.14 -41.62
CA ALA A 760 -11.24 21.81 -42.69
C ALA A 760 -11.55 21.21 -44.07
N ASP A 761 -11.62 19.87 -44.17
CA ASP A 761 -12.01 19.17 -45.41
C ASP A 761 -13.46 19.48 -45.81
N LEU A 762 -14.41 19.42 -44.87
CA LEU A 762 -15.82 19.75 -45.11
C LEU A 762 -16.00 21.21 -45.55
N GLN A 763 -15.31 22.17 -44.91
CA GLN A 763 -15.32 23.58 -45.32
C GLN A 763 -14.72 23.79 -46.71
N ASN A 764 -13.69 23.02 -47.08
CA ASN A 764 -13.11 23.08 -48.43
C ASN A 764 -14.08 22.52 -49.49
N LYS A 765 -14.72 21.38 -49.21
CA LYS A 765 -15.77 20.80 -50.07
C LYS A 765 -16.97 21.73 -50.23
N LYS A 766 -17.42 22.38 -49.15
CA LYS A 766 -18.51 23.36 -49.20
C LYS A 766 -18.18 24.55 -50.09
N LYS A 767 -16.95 25.09 -50.03
CA LYS A 767 -16.46 26.17 -50.90
C LYS A 767 -16.45 25.79 -52.38
N LEU A 768 -16.12 24.54 -52.70
CA LEU A 768 -16.17 24.03 -54.08
C LEU A 768 -17.63 23.93 -54.57
N GLU A 769 -18.53 23.38 -53.76
CA GLU A 769 -19.97 23.32 -54.06
C GLU A 769 -20.57 24.71 -54.28
N ASP A 770 -20.25 25.70 -53.44
CA ASP A 770 -20.72 27.09 -53.62
C ASP A 770 -20.17 27.73 -54.91
N ALA A 771 -18.92 27.44 -55.29
CA ALA A 771 -18.32 27.93 -56.52
C ALA A 771 -18.92 27.28 -57.78
N ASP A 772 -19.24 25.98 -57.72
CA ASP A 772 -19.93 25.26 -58.79
C ASP A 772 -21.38 25.75 -58.95
N GLU A 773 -22.12 25.94 -57.85
CA GLU A 773 -23.45 26.57 -57.87
C GLU A 773 -23.41 27.99 -58.45
N GLN A 774 -22.46 28.81 -58.02
CA GLN A 774 -22.29 30.17 -58.55
C GLN A 774 -21.99 30.15 -60.05
N THR A 775 -21.13 29.22 -60.50
CA THR A 775 -20.84 29.03 -61.93
C THR A 775 -22.08 28.63 -62.70
N ALA A 776 -22.85 27.65 -62.21
CA ALA A 776 -24.09 27.20 -62.85
C ALA A 776 -25.16 28.30 -62.96
N ARG A 777 -25.27 29.17 -61.95
CA ARG A 777 -26.14 30.36 -61.99
C ARG A 777 -25.70 31.34 -63.08
N ILE A 778 -24.42 31.72 -63.12
CA ILE A 778 -23.84 32.60 -64.15
C ILE A 778 -24.09 32.05 -65.57
N GLU A 779 -24.01 30.72 -65.76
CA GLU A 779 -24.33 30.06 -67.04
C GLU A 779 -25.82 29.96 -67.36
N SER A 780 -26.72 30.01 -66.36
CA SER A 780 -28.16 30.09 -66.57
C SER A 780 -28.58 31.51 -66.96
N ASP A 781 -28.18 32.49 -66.17
CA ASP A 781 -28.49 33.90 -66.37
C ASP A 781 -27.98 34.40 -67.74
N TRP A 782 -26.81 33.89 -68.18
CA TRP A 782 -26.29 34.15 -69.52
C TRP A 782 -27.18 33.58 -70.63
N ARG A 783 -27.68 32.34 -70.48
CA ARG A 783 -28.59 31.73 -71.47
C ARG A 783 -29.88 32.52 -71.58
N ASP A 784 -30.44 32.97 -70.47
CA ASP A 784 -31.69 33.75 -70.45
C ASP A 784 -31.49 35.17 -71.04
N LEU A 785 -30.33 35.80 -70.83
CA LEU A 785 -29.96 37.03 -71.53
C LEU A 785 -29.85 36.83 -73.05
N ILE A 786 -29.18 35.75 -73.50
CA ILE A 786 -29.07 35.44 -74.94
C ILE A 786 -30.43 35.18 -75.58
N VAL A 787 -31.33 34.44 -74.91
CA VAL A 787 -32.68 34.19 -75.41
C VAL A 787 -33.50 35.48 -75.47
N SER A 788 -33.48 36.30 -74.42
CA SER A 788 -34.26 37.55 -74.39
C SER A 788 -33.76 38.61 -75.36
N SER A 789 -32.44 38.73 -75.56
CA SER A 789 -31.84 39.70 -76.50
C SER A 789 -32.18 39.46 -77.98
N LYS A 790 -32.45 38.20 -78.37
CA LYS A 790 -32.83 37.82 -79.74
C LYS A 790 -34.34 37.87 -80.01
N ASN A 791 -35.16 38.07 -78.97
CA ASN A 791 -36.61 38.05 -79.11
C ASN A 791 -37.13 39.42 -79.60
N ALA A 792 -37.42 39.52 -80.90
CA ALA A 792 -37.94 40.72 -81.54
C ALA A 792 -39.31 41.21 -81.00
N ARG A 793 -40.03 40.40 -80.21
CA ARG A 793 -41.25 40.86 -79.49
C ARG A 793 -40.95 41.70 -78.25
N ILE A 794 -39.71 41.64 -77.74
CA ILE A 794 -39.27 42.44 -76.61
C ILE A 794 -38.71 43.78 -77.15
N PRO A 795 -39.23 44.95 -76.70
CA PRO A 795 -38.73 46.25 -77.11
C PRO A 795 -37.23 46.37 -76.91
N VAL A 796 -36.54 47.04 -77.84
CA VAL A 796 -35.06 47.18 -77.79
C VAL A 796 -34.60 47.80 -76.47
N SER A 797 -35.37 48.74 -75.91
CA SER A 797 -35.14 49.35 -74.60
C SER A 797 -35.11 48.34 -73.44
N GLU A 798 -36.03 47.37 -73.42
CA GLU A 798 -36.07 46.35 -72.38
C GLU A 798 -34.94 45.31 -72.55
N ARG A 799 -34.57 44.99 -73.80
CA ARG A 799 -33.40 44.15 -74.10
C ARG A 799 -32.09 44.80 -73.63
N VAL A 800 -31.92 46.11 -73.85
CA VAL A 800 -30.80 46.90 -73.32
C VAL A 800 -30.74 46.83 -71.80
N ASN A 801 -31.86 47.09 -71.11
CA ASN A 801 -31.91 47.08 -69.64
C ASN A 801 -31.52 45.71 -69.05
N LYS A 802 -31.92 44.59 -69.67
CA LYS A 802 -31.55 43.23 -69.23
C LYS A 802 -30.06 42.96 -69.38
N ALA A 803 -29.43 43.43 -70.46
CA ALA A 803 -27.99 43.34 -70.64
C ALA A 803 -27.22 44.19 -69.61
N GLU A 804 -27.69 45.39 -69.29
CA GLU A 804 -27.09 46.26 -68.26
C GLU A 804 -27.23 45.69 -66.84
N ALA A 805 -28.34 45.01 -66.52
CA ALA A 805 -28.53 44.32 -65.25
C ALA A 805 -27.54 43.16 -65.10
N TYR A 806 -27.47 42.26 -66.11
CA TYR A 806 -26.55 41.13 -66.11
C TYR A 806 -25.08 41.53 -65.90
N ILE A 807 -24.62 42.57 -66.60
CA ILE A 807 -23.24 43.09 -66.47
C ILE A 807 -22.96 43.61 -65.05
N ARG A 808 -23.94 44.25 -64.42
CA ARG A 808 -23.82 44.82 -63.07
C ARG A 808 -23.73 43.74 -61.99
N GLU A 809 -24.49 42.66 -62.16
CA GLU A 809 -24.62 41.56 -61.20
C GLU A 809 -23.47 40.54 -61.33
N ASN A 810 -22.89 40.39 -62.52
CA ASN A 810 -21.89 39.34 -62.83
C ASN A 810 -20.47 39.90 -63.08
N GLN A 811 -20.08 41.00 -62.43
CA GLN A 811 -18.80 41.69 -62.67
C GLN A 811 -17.58 40.75 -62.60
N GLY A 812 -16.74 40.80 -63.64
CA GLY A 812 -15.57 39.91 -63.78
C GLY A 812 -15.91 38.47 -64.24
N GLY A 813 -17.18 38.12 -64.39
CA GLY A 813 -17.63 36.81 -64.84
C GLY A 813 -17.28 36.46 -66.29
N LYS A 814 -17.27 35.15 -66.58
CA LYS A 814 -16.89 34.52 -67.85
C LYS A 814 -17.45 35.21 -69.11
N TYR A 815 -18.72 35.64 -69.07
CA TYR A 815 -19.44 36.20 -70.22
C TYR A 815 -19.50 37.74 -70.25
N ILE A 816 -18.81 38.45 -69.36
CA ILE A 816 -18.89 39.92 -69.29
C ILE A 816 -18.46 40.62 -70.60
N ARG A 817 -17.46 40.07 -71.29
CA ARG A 817 -17.02 40.60 -72.60
C ARG A 817 -18.12 40.46 -73.66
N ASP A 818 -18.75 39.30 -73.72
CA ASP A 818 -19.81 39.00 -74.69
C ASP A 818 -21.09 39.78 -74.38
N ALA A 819 -21.45 39.91 -73.10
CA ALA A 819 -22.57 40.74 -72.64
C ALA A 819 -22.36 42.23 -72.98
N THR A 820 -21.13 42.73 -72.83
CA THR A 820 -20.79 44.12 -73.18
C THR A 820 -20.89 44.35 -74.69
N ALA A 821 -20.41 43.41 -75.53
CA ALA A 821 -20.56 43.50 -76.98
C ALA A 821 -22.04 43.46 -77.42
N LEU A 822 -22.84 42.59 -76.80
CA LEU A 822 -24.28 42.49 -77.02
C LEU A 822 -25.02 43.79 -76.65
N LEU A 823 -24.65 44.42 -75.54
CA LEU A 823 -25.22 45.69 -75.10
C LEU A 823 -24.98 46.80 -76.14
N GLU A 824 -23.77 46.92 -76.68
CA GLU A 824 -23.46 47.92 -77.72
C GLU A 824 -24.21 47.65 -79.02
N GLN A 825 -24.39 46.38 -79.41
CA GLN A 825 -25.23 46.02 -80.56
C GLN A 825 -26.70 46.46 -80.35
N LEU A 826 -27.27 46.20 -79.17
CA LEU A 826 -28.66 46.57 -78.85
C LEU A 826 -28.84 48.10 -78.76
N LYS A 827 -27.83 48.86 -78.30
CA LYS A 827 -27.85 50.33 -78.33
C LYS A 827 -27.84 50.86 -79.77
N ALA A 828 -27.08 50.25 -80.67
CA ALA A 828 -27.08 50.61 -82.09
C ALA A 828 -28.43 50.31 -82.77
N GLU A 829 -29.05 49.16 -82.48
CA GLU A 829 -30.40 48.81 -82.94
C GLU A 829 -31.43 49.85 -82.47
N LYS A 830 -31.39 50.25 -81.19
CA LYS A 830 -32.31 51.25 -80.63
C LYS A 830 -32.19 52.59 -81.36
N LYS A 831 -30.96 53.06 -81.58
CA LYS A 831 -30.69 54.33 -82.27
C LYS A 831 -31.28 54.36 -83.69
N ALA A 832 -31.16 53.25 -84.43
CA ALA A 832 -31.71 53.15 -85.79
C ALA A 832 -33.24 53.22 -85.79
N GLU A 833 -33.92 52.62 -84.81
CA GLU A 833 -35.38 52.68 -84.71
C GLU A 833 -35.88 54.09 -84.33
N ASP A 834 -35.21 54.74 -83.37
CA ASP A 834 -35.52 56.14 -82.98
C ASP A 834 -35.39 57.11 -84.18
N GLU A 835 -34.40 56.89 -85.06
CA GLU A 835 -34.21 57.68 -86.29
C GLU A 835 -35.30 57.43 -87.34
N ARG A 836 -35.78 56.19 -87.51
CA ARG A 836 -36.89 55.84 -88.42
C ARG A 836 -38.20 56.50 -88.01
N ILE A 837 -38.57 56.39 -86.73
CA ILE A 837 -39.80 56.99 -86.18
C ILE A 837 -39.82 58.51 -86.40
N LYS A 838 -38.67 59.17 -86.22
CA LYS A 838 -38.52 60.61 -86.43
C LYS A 838 -38.72 61.03 -87.89
N ALA A 839 -38.28 60.23 -88.85
CA ALA A 839 -38.43 60.51 -90.28
C ALA A 839 -39.90 60.42 -90.74
N GLU A 840 -40.62 59.40 -90.29
CA GLU A 840 -42.04 59.19 -90.62
C GLU A 840 -42.93 60.33 -90.12
N GLN A 841 -42.72 60.78 -88.87
CA GLN A 841 -43.42 61.92 -88.28
C GLN A 841 -43.24 63.21 -89.08
N ALA A 842 -42.03 63.45 -89.61
CA ALA A 842 -41.74 64.64 -90.42
C ALA A 842 -42.50 64.65 -91.76
N LEU A 843 -42.65 63.50 -92.42
CA LEU A 843 -43.42 63.37 -93.67
C LEU A 843 -44.91 63.59 -93.43
N ALA A 844 -45.48 63.01 -92.37
CA ALA A 844 -46.88 63.20 -92.00
C ALA A 844 -47.22 64.68 -91.74
N ALA A 845 -46.34 65.41 -91.05
CA ALA A 845 -46.50 66.85 -90.82
C ALA A 845 -46.48 67.67 -92.13
N LYS A 846 -45.66 67.28 -93.11
CA LYS A 846 -45.62 67.94 -94.44
C LYS A 846 -46.94 67.76 -95.20
N ARG A 847 -47.50 66.55 -95.24
CA ARG A 847 -48.81 66.26 -95.88
C ARG A 847 -49.93 67.12 -95.30
N GLN A 848 -50.01 67.21 -93.97
CA GLN A 848 -51.06 67.97 -93.28
C GLN A 848 -51.00 69.47 -93.56
N LYS A 849 -49.80 70.02 -93.79
CA LYS A 849 -49.60 71.43 -94.15
C LYS A 849 -50.16 71.75 -95.55
N GLU A 850 -49.86 70.91 -96.55
CA GLU A 850 -50.33 71.13 -97.92
C GLU A 850 -51.84 70.91 -98.08
N LEU A 851 -52.43 69.96 -97.34
CA LEU A 851 -53.90 69.81 -97.31
C LEU A 851 -54.59 71.10 -96.86
N LYS A 852 -54.12 71.73 -95.78
CA LYS A 852 -54.67 73.01 -95.29
C LYS A 852 -54.52 74.14 -96.30
N ARG A 853 -53.36 74.25 -96.97
CA ARG A 853 -53.12 75.23 -98.04
C ARG A 853 -54.09 75.06 -99.20
N MET A 854 -54.26 73.82 -99.68
CA MET A 854 -55.16 73.53 -100.79
C MET A 854 -56.62 73.84 -100.46
N SER A 855 -57.07 73.49 -99.25
CA SER A 855 -58.42 73.80 -98.75
C SER A 855 -58.73 75.30 -98.80
N GLU A 856 -57.80 76.13 -98.31
CA GLU A 856 -57.96 77.59 -98.31
C GLU A 856 -57.96 78.19 -99.72
N LEU A 857 -57.10 77.70 -100.62
CA LEU A 857 -57.08 78.17 -102.01
C LEU A 857 -58.36 77.78 -102.77
N VAL A 858 -58.92 76.59 -102.52
CA VAL A 858 -60.20 76.15 -103.12
C VAL A 858 -61.34 77.09 -102.74
N ARG A 859 -61.39 77.52 -101.47
CA ARG A 859 -62.39 78.47 -100.96
C ARG A 859 -62.41 79.81 -101.71
N GLN A 860 -61.28 80.21 -102.28
CA GLN A 860 -61.14 81.47 -103.03
C GLN A 860 -61.60 81.38 -104.51
N THR A 861 -61.96 80.19 -105.00
CA THR A 861 -62.30 79.95 -106.43
C THR A 861 -63.71 80.36 -106.86
N GLY A 862 -64.45 81.10 -106.03
CA GLY A 862 -65.79 81.61 -106.39
C GLY A 862 -66.88 80.53 -106.47
N GLY A 863 -66.73 79.42 -105.77
CA GLY A 863 -67.79 78.40 -105.59
C GLY A 863 -67.86 77.28 -106.63
N ARG A 864 -66.99 77.29 -107.67
CA ARG A 864 -66.90 76.15 -108.60
C ARG A 864 -66.31 74.91 -107.93
N PHE A 865 -65.23 75.08 -107.18
CA PHE A 865 -64.56 73.99 -106.48
C PHE A 865 -64.89 74.07 -105.00
N SER A 866 -65.27 72.93 -104.40
CA SER A 866 -65.53 72.80 -102.97
C SER A 866 -64.74 71.63 -102.38
N ASP A 867 -63.95 71.90 -101.34
CA ASP A 867 -63.26 70.87 -100.57
C ASP A 867 -64.27 70.17 -99.63
N THR A 868 -64.26 68.85 -99.63
CA THR A 868 -65.10 68.02 -98.75
C THR A 868 -64.44 67.70 -97.42
N GLY A 869 -63.20 68.15 -97.18
CA GLY A 869 -62.48 68.06 -95.91
C GLY A 869 -61.79 66.71 -95.64
N ASN A 870 -62.05 65.70 -96.47
CA ASN A 870 -61.43 64.37 -96.42
C ASN A 870 -60.31 64.18 -97.49
N GLY A 871 -59.79 65.29 -98.03
CA GLY A 871 -58.75 65.27 -99.07
C GLY A 871 -59.28 65.20 -100.51
N VAL A 872 -60.55 65.55 -100.73
CA VAL A 872 -61.22 65.52 -102.04
C VAL A 872 -61.88 66.87 -102.35
N ILE A 873 -61.77 67.31 -103.60
CA ILE A 873 -62.36 68.57 -104.09
C ILE A 873 -63.37 68.26 -105.19
N ARG A 874 -64.62 68.68 -105.02
CA ARG A 874 -65.70 68.53 -106.01
C ARG A 874 -65.75 69.74 -106.95
N ASP A 875 -65.80 69.52 -108.26
CA ASP A 875 -66.07 70.54 -109.29
C ASP A 875 -67.56 70.56 -109.63
N SER A 876 -68.27 71.59 -109.18
CA SER A 876 -69.72 71.74 -109.41
C SER A 876 -70.10 71.96 -110.87
N LYS A 877 -69.15 72.35 -111.74
CA LYS A 877 -69.41 72.57 -113.18
C LYS A 877 -69.38 71.28 -113.99
N THR A 878 -68.54 70.32 -113.60
CA THR A 878 -68.33 69.06 -114.35
C THR A 878 -68.89 67.84 -113.63
N GLY A 879 -69.19 67.95 -112.33
CA GLY A 879 -69.54 66.82 -111.48
C GLY A 879 -68.35 65.94 -111.09
N LEU A 880 -67.14 66.25 -111.55
CA LEU A 880 -65.93 65.48 -111.23
C LEU A 880 -65.43 65.78 -109.82
N MET A 881 -64.73 64.83 -109.21
CA MET A 881 -63.98 65.04 -107.96
C MET A 881 -62.49 64.82 -108.19
N TRP A 882 -61.66 65.63 -107.53
CA TRP A 882 -60.22 65.71 -107.69
C TRP A 882 -59.52 65.48 -106.35
N SER A 883 -58.34 64.86 -106.35
CA SER A 883 -57.53 64.74 -105.14
C SER A 883 -57.04 66.12 -104.67
N SER A 884 -57.12 66.41 -103.36
CA SER A 884 -56.64 67.68 -102.79
C SER A 884 -55.12 67.81 -102.91
N LEU A 885 -54.38 66.75 -102.62
CA LEU A 885 -52.96 66.65 -102.93
C LEU A 885 -52.74 66.13 -104.35
N ASP A 886 -51.64 66.53 -104.97
CA ASP A 886 -51.04 65.79 -106.07
C ASP A 886 -50.00 64.81 -105.53
N SER A 887 -49.54 63.88 -106.38
CA SER A 887 -48.55 62.87 -106.02
C SER A 887 -47.30 63.47 -105.33
N SER A 888 -46.80 64.62 -105.82
CA SER A 888 -45.59 65.24 -105.24
C SER A 888 -45.81 65.81 -103.85
N ALA A 889 -47.00 66.31 -103.54
CA ALA A 889 -47.33 66.76 -102.19
C ALA A 889 -47.58 65.60 -101.21
N ASP A 890 -48.10 64.46 -101.71
CA ASP A 890 -48.41 63.30 -100.87
C ASP A 890 -47.18 62.40 -100.62
N ILE A 891 -46.52 61.87 -101.65
CA ILE A 891 -45.32 61.03 -101.47
C ILE A 891 -44.02 61.84 -101.29
N GLY A 892 -44.08 63.17 -101.47
CA GLY A 892 -42.96 64.08 -101.22
C GLY A 892 -41.97 64.24 -102.38
N GLN A 893 -42.20 63.58 -103.52
CA GLN A 893 -41.35 63.60 -104.72
C GLN A 893 -42.20 63.57 -106.01
N CYS A 894 -41.68 64.16 -107.10
CA CYS A 894 -42.29 64.03 -108.43
C CYS A 894 -42.14 62.60 -108.97
N VAL A 895 -42.97 62.23 -109.95
CA VAL A 895 -43.14 60.86 -110.43
C VAL A 895 -43.07 60.77 -111.96
N ASP A 896 -42.53 59.67 -112.46
CA ASP A 896 -42.69 59.28 -113.87
C ASP A 896 -44.13 58.79 -114.15
N TYR A 897 -44.44 58.49 -115.41
CA TYR A 897 -45.80 58.13 -115.82
C TYR A 897 -46.28 56.80 -115.21
N GLN A 898 -45.38 55.81 -115.12
CA GLN A 898 -45.73 54.49 -114.57
C GLN A 898 -45.97 54.57 -113.07
N THR A 899 -45.13 55.30 -112.34
CA THR A 899 -45.29 55.56 -110.91
C THR A 899 -46.53 56.41 -110.65
N ALA A 900 -46.88 57.35 -111.55
CA ALA A 900 -48.13 58.10 -111.48
C ALA A 900 -49.36 57.19 -111.63
N MET A 901 -49.34 56.21 -112.54
CA MET A 901 -50.41 55.19 -112.66
C MET A 901 -50.54 54.37 -111.37
N GLN A 902 -49.43 53.80 -110.88
CA GLN A 902 -49.42 52.99 -109.66
C GLN A 902 -49.86 53.78 -108.41
N TYR A 903 -49.40 55.02 -108.28
CA TYR A 903 -49.82 55.93 -107.20
C TYR A 903 -51.34 56.12 -107.21
N VAL A 904 -51.92 56.40 -108.38
CA VAL A 904 -53.37 56.59 -108.53
C VAL A 904 -54.16 55.31 -108.27
N GLU A 905 -53.69 54.16 -108.75
CA GLU A 905 -54.29 52.84 -108.46
C GLU A 905 -54.24 52.48 -106.97
N SER A 906 -53.21 52.93 -106.25
CA SER A 906 -53.06 52.73 -104.79
C SER A 906 -53.79 53.77 -103.94
N LEU A 907 -54.38 54.79 -104.55
CA LEU A 907 -54.90 55.95 -103.84
C LEU A 907 -56.25 55.61 -103.17
N THR A 908 -56.33 55.79 -101.85
CA THR A 908 -57.55 55.57 -101.05
C THR A 908 -58.14 56.87 -100.50
N THR A 909 -57.69 58.02 -101.02
CA THR A 909 -58.05 59.35 -100.50
C THR A 909 -59.56 59.59 -100.49
N GLY A 910 -60.06 60.15 -99.39
CA GLY A 910 -61.48 60.36 -99.17
C GLY A 910 -62.32 59.10 -98.95
N GLY A 911 -61.69 57.91 -98.86
CA GLY A 911 -62.39 56.62 -98.81
C GLY A 911 -62.82 56.10 -100.20
N TYR A 912 -62.19 56.58 -101.26
CA TYR A 912 -62.45 56.17 -102.65
C TYR A 912 -61.23 55.49 -103.24
N GLU A 913 -61.47 54.44 -104.04
CA GLU A 913 -60.45 53.60 -104.71
C GLU A 913 -60.57 53.67 -106.25
N ASP A 914 -61.61 54.31 -106.77
CA ASP A 914 -61.89 54.50 -108.21
C ASP A 914 -61.23 55.76 -108.80
N TRP A 915 -60.05 56.11 -108.27
CA TRP A 915 -59.24 57.21 -108.78
C TRP A 915 -58.60 56.83 -110.11
N ARG A 916 -58.53 57.79 -111.04
CA ARG A 916 -57.86 57.61 -112.34
C ARG A 916 -57.05 58.83 -112.75
N LEU A 917 -56.18 58.63 -113.74
CA LEU A 917 -55.55 59.75 -114.44
C LEU A 917 -56.66 60.59 -115.12
N PRO A 918 -56.53 61.93 -115.09
CA PRO A 918 -57.44 62.81 -115.80
C PRO A 918 -57.12 62.84 -117.30
N THR A 919 -58.13 62.98 -118.13
CA THR A 919 -57.92 63.31 -119.56
C THR A 919 -57.35 64.72 -119.69
N VAL A 920 -56.70 65.02 -120.83
CA VAL A 920 -56.17 66.34 -121.12
C VAL A 920 -57.29 67.39 -121.12
N SER A 921 -58.47 67.02 -121.62
CA SER A 921 -59.67 67.87 -121.62
C SER A 921 -60.15 68.21 -120.21
N GLU A 922 -60.06 67.28 -119.27
CA GLU A 922 -60.42 67.52 -117.86
C GLU A 922 -59.40 68.45 -117.18
N LEU A 923 -58.09 68.21 -117.38
CA LEU A 923 -57.03 69.07 -116.85
C LEU A 923 -57.10 70.51 -117.42
N VAL A 924 -57.28 70.65 -118.74
CA VAL A 924 -57.51 71.96 -119.39
C VAL A 924 -58.82 72.59 -118.86
N GLY A 925 -59.84 71.78 -118.64
CA GLY A 925 -61.12 72.17 -118.04
C GLY A 925 -61.02 72.80 -116.65
N ILE A 926 -60.01 72.40 -115.85
CA ILE A 926 -59.77 72.96 -114.52
C ILE A 926 -58.68 74.04 -114.47
N TYR A 927 -57.62 73.94 -115.27
CA TYR A 927 -56.47 74.85 -115.21
C TYR A 927 -56.45 75.99 -116.23
N LYS A 928 -57.22 75.90 -117.33
CA LYS A 928 -57.22 76.91 -118.41
C LYS A 928 -58.57 77.63 -118.60
N ASN A 929 -59.60 77.25 -117.84
CA ASN A 929 -60.92 77.89 -117.83
C ASN A 929 -61.22 78.54 -116.48
N ARG A 930 -61.79 79.76 -116.48
CA ARG A 930 -62.20 80.47 -115.25
C ARG A 930 -63.51 79.91 -114.66
N PRO A 931 -63.67 79.91 -113.33
CA PRO A 931 -62.61 80.05 -112.33
C PRO A 931 -61.67 78.82 -112.39
N PHE A 932 -60.38 79.08 -112.20
CA PHE A 932 -59.31 78.09 -112.27
C PHE A 932 -59.21 77.29 -110.96
N PHE A 933 -58.81 76.02 -111.06
CA PHE A 933 -58.43 75.21 -109.90
C PHE A 933 -57.09 75.70 -109.33
N PRO A 934 -56.85 75.63 -108.01
CA PRO A 934 -55.60 76.13 -107.42
C PRO A 934 -54.35 75.44 -107.99
N PRO A 935 -53.29 76.21 -108.34
CA PRO A 935 -52.05 75.61 -108.80
C PRO A 935 -51.33 74.91 -107.64
N GLY A 936 -50.96 73.65 -107.85
CA GLY A 936 -49.93 72.99 -107.03
C GLY A 936 -48.53 73.39 -107.49
N GLU A 937 -47.51 72.98 -106.72
CA GLU A 937 -46.09 73.30 -106.99
C GLU A 937 -45.49 72.50 -108.15
N SER A 938 -46.20 71.44 -108.57
CA SER A 938 -45.85 70.59 -109.70
C SER A 938 -45.78 71.39 -111.00
N ALA A 939 -44.67 71.29 -111.73
CA ALA A 939 -44.42 72.06 -112.96
C ALA A 939 -45.48 71.82 -114.05
N TRP A 940 -45.99 70.59 -114.13
CA TRP A 940 -47.03 70.14 -115.05
C TRP A 940 -47.63 68.82 -114.57
N TYR A 941 -48.80 68.48 -115.11
CA TYR A 941 -49.60 67.32 -114.71
C TYR A 941 -49.74 66.30 -115.85
N TRP A 942 -49.59 65.01 -115.49
CA TRP A 942 -49.85 63.86 -116.35
C TRP A 942 -51.34 63.73 -116.70
N SER A 943 -51.65 63.45 -117.97
CA SER A 943 -52.98 63.05 -118.42
C SER A 943 -53.05 61.58 -118.83
N SER A 944 -54.25 61.02 -119.01
CA SER A 944 -54.45 59.69 -119.58
C SER A 944 -54.24 59.62 -121.11
N ASP A 945 -54.06 60.76 -121.78
CA ASP A 945 -54.10 60.84 -123.24
C ASP A 945 -52.70 60.65 -123.84
N ILE A 946 -52.41 59.40 -124.18
CA ILE A 946 -51.17 58.96 -124.81
C ILE A 946 -51.23 59.17 -126.33
N LEU A 947 -50.23 59.85 -126.86
CA LEU A 947 -49.92 59.98 -128.27
C LEU A 947 -48.85 58.98 -128.72
N TRP A 948 -48.95 58.60 -129.99
CA TRP A 948 -47.93 57.87 -130.71
C TRP A 948 -47.30 58.79 -131.75
N HIS A 949 -46.07 59.25 -131.49
CA HIS A 949 -45.25 59.93 -132.49
C HIS A 949 -44.21 58.94 -133.02
N GLY A 950 -44.62 58.20 -134.05
CA GLY A 950 -43.85 57.07 -134.58
C GLY A 950 -43.78 55.93 -133.56
N TRP A 951 -42.56 55.54 -133.19
CA TRP A 951 -42.30 54.46 -132.23
C TRP A 951 -42.27 54.91 -130.77
N ASN A 952 -42.30 56.23 -130.51
CA ASN A 952 -42.25 56.76 -129.15
C ASN A 952 -43.66 57.13 -128.66
N LYS A 953 -43.96 56.71 -127.42
CA LYS A 953 -45.12 57.19 -126.68
C LYS A 953 -44.80 58.53 -126.04
N GLN A 954 -45.68 59.50 -126.19
CA GLN A 954 -45.66 60.75 -125.44
C GLN A 954 -47.03 60.97 -124.82
N VAL A 955 -47.09 61.70 -123.71
CA VAL A 955 -48.36 61.98 -123.02
C VAL A 955 -48.63 63.47 -123.13
N TYR A 956 -49.88 63.85 -123.41
CA TYR A 956 -50.25 65.26 -123.28
C TYR A 956 -50.13 65.71 -121.82
N ILE A 957 -49.54 66.88 -121.60
CA ILE A 957 -49.36 67.46 -120.27
C ILE A 957 -50.08 68.79 -120.15
N VAL A 958 -50.48 69.13 -118.92
CA VAL A 958 -51.13 70.42 -118.64
C VAL A 958 -50.42 71.11 -117.48
N THR A 959 -49.99 72.35 -117.71
CA THR A 959 -49.43 73.20 -116.66
C THR A 959 -50.55 73.81 -115.82
N SER A 960 -50.36 73.90 -114.50
CA SER A 960 -51.29 74.56 -113.57
C SER A 960 -51.32 76.09 -113.68
N LYS A 961 -50.48 76.67 -114.55
CA LYS A 961 -50.43 78.11 -114.82
C LYS A 961 -51.79 78.62 -115.31
N GLN A 962 -52.28 79.68 -114.67
CA GLN A 962 -53.61 80.26 -114.90
C GLN A 962 -53.66 81.12 -116.18
N GLU A 963 -53.61 80.46 -117.33
CA GLU A 963 -53.59 81.06 -118.67
C GLU A 963 -54.83 80.60 -119.45
N LEU A 964 -55.41 81.48 -120.27
CA LEU A 964 -56.63 81.15 -121.04
C LEU A 964 -56.35 80.37 -122.35
N ALA A 965 -55.11 80.42 -122.84
CA ALA A 965 -54.68 79.64 -123.99
C ALA A 965 -54.03 78.33 -123.51
N TRP A 966 -54.35 77.23 -124.18
CA TRP A 966 -53.64 75.96 -124.00
C TRP A 966 -52.83 75.65 -125.26
N ASN A 967 -51.51 75.60 -125.12
CA ASN A 967 -50.63 75.02 -126.12
C ASN A 967 -50.62 73.49 -125.91
N LYS A 968 -50.62 72.72 -127.01
CA LYS A 968 -50.68 71.25 -126.98
C LYS A 968 -49.32 70.64 -126.58
N ASP A 969 -48.91 70.88 -125.34
CA ASP A 969 -47.64 70.45 -124.76
C ASP A 969 -47.63 68.94 -124.47
N GLN A 970 -46.46 68.31 -124.61
CA GLN A 970 -46.28 66.85 -124.50
C GLN A 970 -45.00 66.50 -123.74
N ALA A 971 -44.99 65.36 -123.04
CA ALA A 971 -43.80 64.84 -122.34
C ALA A 971 -43.56 63.35 -122.61
N ASP A 972 -42.28 62.95 -122.52
CA ASP A 972 -41.84 61.55 -122.51
C ASP A 972 -42.12 60.90 -121.15
N LEU A 973 -42.56 59.63 -121.14
CA LEU A 973 -43.07 58.90 -119.96
C LEU A 973 -42.10 58.89 -118.76
N PHE A 974 -40.79 58.99 -118.98
CA PHE A 974 -39.78 58.96 -117.91
C PHE A 974 -39.48 60.33 -117.29
N LYS A 975 -40.15 61.41 -117.73
CA LYS A 975 -39.95 62.75 -117.16
C LYS A 975 -40.65 62.89 -115.81
N CYS A 976 -40.04 63.64 -114.90
CA CYS A 976 -40.67 63.93 -113.60
C CYS A 976 -41.84 64.90 -113.79
N GLY A 977 -43.05 64.41 -113.55
CA GLY A 977 -44.28 65.18 -113.48
C GLY A 977 -45.02 64.89 -112.18
N SER A 978 -46.28 65.30 -112.10
CA SER A 978 -47.18 64.90 -111.03
C SER A 978 -48.52 64.49 -111.60
N VAL A 979 -49.31 63.76 -110.82
CA VAL A 979 -50.71 63.48 -111.14
C VAL A 979 -51.60 64.04 -110.05
N ARG A 980 -52.67 64.71 -110.48
CA ARG A 980 -53.82 65.02 -109.65
C ARG A 980 -54.92 64.07 -110.06
N ALA A 981 -55.23 63.12 -109.20
CA ALA A 981 -56.19 62.08 -109.52
C ALA A 981 -57.58 62.70 -109.69
N VAL A 982 -58.37 62.15 -110.61
CA VAL A 982 -59.77 62.53 -110.83
C VAL A 982 -60.66 61.29 -110.75
N ARG A 983 -61.91 61.49 -110.38
CA ARG A 983 -62.97 60.48 -110.41
C ARG A 983 -64.31 61.11 -110.74
N SER A 984 -65.27 60.30 -111.17
CA SER A 984 -66.66 60.76 -111.39
C SER A 984 -67.36 61.00 -110.06
N GLY A 985 -67.99 62.16 -109.88
CA GLY A 985 -68.92 62.37 -108.78
C GLY A 985 -70.28 61.75 -109.07
N LYS A 986 -70.70 60.86 -108.18
CA LYS A 986 -72.12 60.51 -107.97
C LYS A 986 -72.70 61.38 -106.85
#